data_AF-A0A960EQ60-F1
#
_entry.id   AF-A0A960EQ60-F1
#
_cell.length_a   1.000
_cell.length_b   1.000
_cell.length_c   1.000
_cell.angle_alpha   90.00
_cell.angle_beta   90.00
_cell.angle_gamma   90.00
#
_symmetry.space_group_name_H-M   'P 1'
#
loop_
_entity.id
_entity.type
_entity.pdbx_description
1 polymer ?
#
loop_
_entity_poly.entity_id
_entity_poly.type
_entity_poly.pdbx_seq_one_letter_code
_entity_poly.pdbx_strand_id
1 'polypeptide(L)'
;MPPKTPFRRTAVATVAAAIASLLVLVANPAPAAASAPAVTGEACSPGEGVTVVVDFQDEGDIAIGCAEGQQATGFAALTAAGFTYNEDSGPSSFLCQIGHVPSTITPNCWTTGYWAYWKASGDAEWAYATTGADGGPIPVDTIEGWSWTKTEPGSYDGKLPRLTAAEVRDRAPDCGNLDGTGGETAALIWTGCELERNDGTFPGFGGNPDFGLTLDAVMAYGLDGRASDHHAVTALDIVGDRILEYVSDAGFGDGTTERYAGALAKATLAFSIAGRNVNDVNGIDLEAELRARMQTTGDDTGRFSDQSQWGDYSNGFGQALAILALARTEGGVPQQAIDFLLAQQCPGGGFRGTYTTPGGCTDAVNADTDYTSFAIQAMHSVRQTAEVKLALDRAVDFVLDHQAENGAVSGTGVTAVPNTNSTALAAQALRAVGRTTDADEARDWVRGRQIDATDAGDGPADYDLGAIAYGQDAFDAAITEGITEGVRDQWRRATVQGLLAFDAPSYSPAGEEPESSPFDDWATFVARQYLDFADRLPTEAESDDAVAALDAGTVTKGAFIDGLNEVEPSSVDSKIFRLYISLLDRTPTQANFELWQQRYAAGWSTLRAAAAFLATPDSPFRGTTNEQFVALLYSRVLGRPANPAYAARWVRRLTVHGWSRGDVAGYFVLSGEARDRFFPEIRVIEMDRAMLGFIPSWSRFAPQRDALRTNSKTVAQLAEELLTDPEYLARITIH
;
A
#
# COMPACT_ATOMS: atom_id res chain seq x y z
N MET A 1 45.00 31.46 -13.34
CA MET A 1 45.18 32.74 -14.05
C MET A 1 43.81 33.42 -14.15
N PRO A 2 43.63 34.55 -13.45
CA PRO A 2 42.41 35.37 -13.49
C PRO A 2 42.61 36.66 -14.32
N PRO A 3 41.57 37.48 -14.49
CA PRO A 3 41.72 38.93 -14.46
C PRO A 3 40.85 39.50 -13.30
N LYS A 4 41.40 39.97 -12.17
CA LYS A 4 42.00 41.29 -11.86
C LYS A 4 41.03 42.51 -12.02
N THR A 5 40.30 42.83 -10.93
CA THR A 5 40.11 44.11 -10.15
C THR A 5 40.51 45.48 -10.77
N PRO A 6 40.11 46.70 -10.26
CA PRO A 6 39.54 47.07 -8.92
C PRO A 6 38.39 48.14 -8.98
N PHE A 7 37.68 48.51 -7.90
CA PHE A 7 37.98 49.70 -7.05
C PHE A 7 37.04 49.81 -5.83
N ARG A 8 37.63 50.13 -4.67
CA ARG A 8 36.97 50.60 -3.43
C ARG A 8 36.58 52.09 -3.58
N ARG A 9 35.52 52.56 -2.88
CA ARG A 9 35.58 53.48 -1.70
C ARG A 9 34.26 54.23 -1.40
N THR A 10 33.92 54.23 -0.10
CA THR A 10 33.36 55.30 0.76
C THR A 10 31.94 55.86 0.54
N ALA A 11 31.12 55.64 1.58
CA ALA A 11 30.24 56.55 2.32
C ALA A 11 29.96 57.97 1.79
N VAL A 12 28.71 58.43 1.93
CA VAL A 12 28.29 59.60 2.73
C VAL A 12 26.77 59.78 2.59
N ALA A 13 26.10 59.90 3.73
CA ALA A 13 24.69 60.29 3.85
C ALA A 13 24.55 61.82 3.70
N THR A 14 23.47 62.28 3.06
CA THR A 14 23.02 63.67 3.19
C THR A 14 21.50 63.78 3.19
N VAL A 15 21.05 64.53 4.19
CA VAL A 15 19.70 64.91 4.59
C VAL A 15 19.09 65.92 3.62
N ALA A 16 17.77 65.88 3.43
CA ALA A 16 16.98 67.05 3.04
C ALA A 16 15.68 67.08 3.87
N ALA A 17 15.53 68.16 4.63
CA ALA A 17 14.43 68.45 5.54
C ALA A 17 13.29 69.18 4.80
N ALA A 18 12.05 68.97 5.25
CA ALA A 18 10.94 69.88 5.03
C ALA A 18 10.20 70.09 6.36
N ILE A 19 10.12 71.36 6.77
CA ILE A 19 9.54 71.87 8.01
C ILE A 19 8.08 72.25 7.75
N ALA A 20 7.16 71.86 8.63
CA ALA A 20 5.89 72.56 8.84
C ALA A 20 5.51 72.50 10.32
N SER A 21 5.07 73.65 10.82
CA SER A 21 5.16 74.07 12.22
C SER A 21 4.01 73.61 13.14
N LEU A 22 4.37 73.51 14.42
CA LEU A 22 3.57 73.26 15.62
C LEU A 22 2.28 74.09 15.75
N LEU A 23 1.21 73.41 16.15
CA LEU A 23 0.17 73.91 17.06
C LEU A 23 -0.06 72.84 18.14
N VAL A 24 0.43 73.11 19.34
CA VAL A 24 0.36 72.21 20.50
C VAL A 24 -0.99 72.38 21.19
N LEU A 25 -1.86 71.38 21.05
CA LEU A 25 -2.88 71.11 22.06
C LEU A 25 -2.26 70.17 23.10
N VAL A 26 -2.16 70.61 24.35
CA VAL A 26 -1.82 69.73 25.48
C VAL A 26 -3.07 68.91 25.80
N ALA A 27 -3.17 67.72 25.22
CA ALA A 27 -4.02 66.66 25.74
C ALA A 27 -3.18 65.87 26.75
N ASN A 28 -3.63 65.82 28.01
CA ASN A 28 -3.05 64.91 28.99
C ASN A 28 -3.28 63.47 28.49
N PRO A 29 -2.24 62.61 28.41
CA PRO A 29 -2.46 61.20 28.14
C PRO A 29 -3.20 60.60 29.34
N ALA A 30 -4.33 59.93 29.06
CA ALA A 30 -4.93 59.02 30.02
C ALA A 30 -3.89 57.92 30.38
N PRO A 31 -3.89 57.41 31.63
CA PRO A 31 -3.03 56.29 31.96
C PRO A 31 -3.37 55.10 31.05
N ALA A 32 -2.35 54.52 30.41
CA ALA A 32 -2.52 53.30 29.64
C ALA A 32 -3.06 52.20 30.58
N ALA A 33 -4.19 51.59 30.21
CA ALA A 33 -4.67 50.38 30.86
C ALA A 33 -3.59 49.29 30.68
N ALA A 34 -3.26 48.57 31.76
CA ALA A 34 -2.39 47.40 31.67
C ALA A 34 -3.04 46.39 30.71
N SER A 35 -2.26 45.88 29.76
CA SER A 35 -2.70 44.82 28.85
C SER A 35 -3.03 43.56 29.65
N ALA A 36 -4.12 42.87 29.28
CA ALA A 36 -4.43 41.54 29.81
C ALA A 36 -3.24 40.58 29.57
N PRO A 37 -3.00 39.60 30.46
CA PRO A 37 -1.92 38.63 30.27
C PRO A 37 -2.15 37.83 28.99
N ALA A 38 -1.08 37.53 28.26
CA ALA A 38 -1.18 36.56 27.17
C ALA A 38 -1.39 35.16 27.76
N VAL A 39 -2.08 34.30 27.00
CA VAL A 39 -2.27 32.89 27.33
C VAL A 39 -1.66 32.07 26.21
N THR A 40 -0.81 31.10 26.55
CA THR A 40 -0.15 30.22 25.59
C THR A 40 -0.45 28.76 25.91
N GLY A 41 -0.70 27.94 24.88
CA GLY A 41 -1.09 26.54 25.05
C GLY A 41 -2.59 26.36 25.27
N GLU A 42 -3.02 25.12 25.34
CA GLU A 42 -4.43 24.70 25.32
C GLU A 42 -4.74 23.80 26.51
N ALA A 43 -5.99 23.81 26.96
CA ALA A 43 -6.47 22.87 27.96
C ALA A 43 -6.68 21.49 27.35
N CYS A 44 -6.69 20.45 28.20
CA CYS A 44 -7.17 19.14 27.78
C CYS A 44 -8.63 19.25 27.33
N SER A 45 -8.96 18.60 26.23
CA SER A 45 -10.33 18.23 25.87
C SER A 45 -10.98 17.39 26.98
N PRO A 46 -12.32 17.39 27.08
CA PRO A 46 -13.04 16.50 27.99
C PRO A 46 -12.62 15.03 27.79
N GLY A 47 -12.27 14.34 28.86
CA GLY A 47 -11.78 12.96 28.89
C GLY A 47 -10.30 12.76 28.55
N GLU A 48 -9.60 13.79 28.04
CA GLU A 48 -8.22 13.66 27.54
C GLU A 48 -7.19 13.53 28.67
N GLY A 49 -7.34 14.29 29.76
CA GLY A 49 -6.31 14.30 30.80
C GLY A 49 -6.52 15.31 31.91
N VAL A 50 -5.43 15.66 32.58
CA VAL A 50 -5.37 16.69 33.61
C VAL A 50 -4.82 17.97 32.99
N THR A 51 -5.63 19.03 32.96
CA THR A 51 -5.19 20.33 32.45
C THR A 51 -4.27 21.00 33.46
N VAL A 52 -3.07 21.38 33.06
CA VAL A 52 -2.12 22.10 33.92
C VAL A 52 -2.07 23.56 33.51
N VAL A 53 -2.30 24.46 34.48
CA VAL A 53 -2.22 25.91 34.29
C VAL A 53 -1.04 26.43 35.11
N VAL A 54 -0.10 27.11 34.45
CA VAL A 54 1.01 27.82 35.10
C VAL A 54 0.84 29.32 34.89
N ASP A 55 0.50 30.01 35.96
CA ASP A 55 0.34 31.46 35.97
C ASP A 55 1.58 32.13 36.60
N PHE A 56 2.38 32.78 35.74
CA PHE A 56 3.60 33.47 36.15
C PHE A 56 3.33 34.83 36.86
N GLN A 57 2.07 35.26 36.95
CA GLN A 57 1.61 36.45 37.68
C GLN A 57 2.38 37.73 37.30
N ASP A 58 3.04 38.38 38.26
CA ASP A 58 3.80 39.61 38.02
C ASP A 58 5.13 39.36 37.28
N GLU A 59 5.52 38.08 37.10
CA GLU A 59 6.76 37.67 36.45
C GLU A 59 6.56 37.14 35.02
N GLY A 60 5.31 37.11 34.52
CA GLY A 60 5.03 36.67 33.15
C GLY A 60 3.55 36.44 32.81
N ASP A 61 3.34 35.77 31.68
CA ASP A 61 2.04 35.42 31.10
C ASP A 61 1.45 34.14 31.73
N ILE A 62 0.44 33.54 31.11
CA ILE A 62 -0.18 32.29 31.55
C ILE A 62 0.13 31.22 30.52
N ALA A 63 0.55 30.04 30.98
CA ALA A 63 0.77 28.89 30.12
C ALA A 63 -0.16 27.74 30.53
N ILE A 64 -0.73 27.04 29.55
CA ILE A 64 -1.60 25.89 29.73
C ILE A 64 -0.99 24.70 28.98
N GLY A 65 -1.07 23.51 29.55
CA GLY A 65 -0.71 22.28 28.86
C GLY A 65 -1.58 21.11 29.32
N CYS A 66 -1.76 20.13 28.44
CA CYS A 66 -2.49 18.92 28.77
C CYS A 66 -1.56 17.80 29.24
N ALA A 67 -1.87 17.20 30.39
CA ALA A 67 -1.24 15.97 30.86
C ALA A 67 -2.18 14.78 30.61
N GLU A 68 -1.96 14.07 29.50
CA GLU A 68 -2.82 12.97 29.02
C GLU A 68 -3.07 11.88 30.08
N GLY A 69 -4.34 11.50 30.25
CA GLY A 69 -4.78 10.47 31.18
C GLY A 69 -4.69 10.84 32.66
N GLN A 70 -4.97 9.86 33.51
CA GLN A 70 -4.92 10.03 34.97
C GLN A 70 -3.47 10.24 35.44
N GLN A 71 -3.23 11.29 36.22
CA GLN A 71 -1.89 11.61 36.71
C GLN A 71 -1.62 11.03 38.09
N ALA A 72 -0.41 10.50 38.30
CA ALA A 72 -0.04 9.91 39.58
C ALA A 72 0.04 10.97 40.70
N THR A 73 0.50 12.17 40.37
CA THR A 73 0.72 13.30 41.28
C THR A 73 0.67 14.61 40.49
N GLY A 74 0.58 15.77 41.17
CA GLY A 74 0.62 17.08 40.53
C GLY A 74 1.96 17.38 39.86
N PHE A 75 3.06 16.84 40.39
CA PHE A 75 4.38 16.92 39.73
C PHE A 75 4.47 16.06 38.46
N ALA A 76 3.81 14.90 38.46
CA ALA A 76 3.69 14.07 37.26
C ALA A 76 2.87 14.80 36.20
N ALA A 77 1.73 15.40 36.58
CA ALA A 77 0.92 16.23 35.69
C ALA A 77 1.72 17.41 35.12
N LEU A 78 2.44 18.16 35.95
CA LEU A 78 3.26 19.29 35.53
C LEU A 78 4.33 18.88 34.49
N THR A 79 4.98 17.73 34.70
CA THR A 79 5.98 17.20 33.75
C THR A 79 5.33 16.72 32.45
N ALA A 80 4.23 15.97 32.56
CA ALA A 80 3.51 15.42 31.42
C ALA A 80 2.90 16.52 30.53
N ALA A 81 2.44 17.62 31.12
CA ALA A 81 1.99 18.82 30.42
C ALA A 81 3.13 19.66 29.80
N GLY A 82 4.38 19.16 29.79
CA GLY A 82 5.51 19.78 29.12
C GLY A 82 6.25 20.86 29.92
N PHE A 83 5.91 21.07 31.20
CA PHE A 83 6.59 22.05 32.04
C PHE A 83 7.84 21.46 32.69
N THR A 84 8.92 22.24 32.68
CA THR A 84 10.13 21.92 33.42
C THR A 84 10.13 22.62 34.78
N TYR A 85 10.62 21.95 35.82
CA TYR A 85 10.71 22.53 37.16
C TYR A 85 11.99 22.13 37.89
N ASN A 86 12.35 22.92 38.90
CA ASN A 86 13.47 22.64 39.81
C ASN A 86 13.00 22.72 41.27
N GLU A 87 13.53 21.85 42.12
CA GLU A 87 13.27 21.83 43.57
C GLU A 87 14.51 22.22 44.40
N ASP A 88 14.29 22.67 45.64
CA ASP A 88 15.36 22.83 46.62
C ASP A 88 15.83 21.47 47.18
N SER A 89 17.13 21.32 47.41
CA SER A 89 17.79 20.08 47.87
C SER A 89 17.66 19.81 49.39
N GLY A 90 16.73 20.49 50.07
CA GLY A 90 16.51 20.40 51.51
C GLY A 90 15.65 19.20 51.96
N PRO A 91 15.57 18.91 53.27
CA PRO A 91 14.81 17.79 53.84
C PRO A 91 13.28 17.91 53.73
N SER A 92 12.78 18.97 53.10
CA SER A 92 11.39 19.22 52.75
C SER A 92 11.45 19.87 51.36
N SER A 93 11.45 19.08 50.29
CA SER A 93 11.66 19.61 48.94
C SER A 93 10.55 20.62 48.61
N PHE A 94 10.96 21.82 48.17
CA PHE A 94 10.05 22.88 47.75
C PHE A 94 10.24 23.14 46.26
N LEU A 95 9.13 23.33 45.54
CA LEU A 95 9.16 23.74 44.15
C LEU A 95 9.71 25.17 44.03
N CYS A 96 10.89 25.32 43.43
CA CYS A 96 11.58 26.60 43.33
C CYS A 96 11.29 27.32 42.02
N GLN A 97 11.26 26.60 40.91
CA GLN A 97 11.03 27.17 39.58
C GLN A 97 10.10 26.31 38.75
N ILE A 98 9.28 26.96 37.93
CA ILE A 98 8.63 26.36 36.77
C ILE A 98 9.05 27.21 35.55
N GLY A 99 9.51 26.59 34.46
CA GLY A 99 9.91 27.32 33.25
C GLY A 99 10.99 28.39 33.48
N HIS A 100 11.90 28.15 34.44
CA HIS A 100 12.93 29.10 34.90
C HIS A 100 12.43 30.36 35.63
N VAL A 101 11.16 30.41 36.05
CA VAL A 101 10.59 31.51 36.84
C VAL A 101 10.45 31.10 38.31
N PRO A 102 10.89 31.93 39.28
CA PRO A 102 11.59 33.21 39.10
C PRO A 102 13.04 33.01 38.62
N SER A 103 13.56 33.98 37.88
CA SER A 103 14.91 33.90 37.30
C SER A 103 16.06 34.01 38.32
N THR A 104 15.78 34.49 39.54
CA THR A 104 16.75 34.61 40.65
C THR A 104 16.35 33.76 41.84
N ILE A 105 17.22 32.85 42.26
CA ILE A 105 17.05 31.99 43.44
C ILE A 105 18.25 32.21 44.39
N THR A 106 18.16 33.14 45.35
CA THR A 106 19.26 33.32 46.34
C THR A 106 18.76 33.79 47.71
N PRO A 107 19.20 33.21 48.85
CA PRO A 107 19.95 31.95 48.99
C PRO A 107 19.05 30.70 49.08
N ASN A 108 17.74 30.86 49.33
CA ASN A 108 16.73 29.80 49.30
C ASN A 108 15.48 30.30 48.55
N CYS A 109 14.82 29.44 47.75
CA CYS A 109 13.76 29.87 46.85
C CYS A 109 12.49 30.39 47.53
N TRP A 110 12.21 29.97 48.77
CA TRP A 110 11.03 30.36 49.55
C TRP A 110 11.11 31.76 50.20
N THR A 111 12.28 32.41 50.18
CA THR A 111 12.47 33.71 50.86
C THR A 111 11.94 34.90 50.07
N THR A 112 11.71 34.74 48.76
CA THR A 112 11.26 35.79 47.85
C THR A 112 9.84 35.54 47.30
N GLY A 113 9.39 34.28 47.31
CA GLY A 113 8.08 33.86 46.85
C GLY A 113 7.93 32.34 46.88
N TYR A 114 6.77 31.85 46.47
CA TYR A 114 6.45 30.43 46.37
C TYR A 114 5.42 30.18 45.26
N TRP A 115 5.39 28.96 44.75
CA TRP A 115 4.35 28.49 43.83
C TRP A 115 3.13 28.03 44.64
N ALA A 116 2.06 28.81 44.61
CA ALA A 116 0.78 28.42 45.19
C ALA A 116 0.12 27.37 44.30
N TYR A 117 -0.32 26.27 44.91
CA TYR A 117 -0.90 25.13 44.20
C TYR A 117 -2.42 25.11 44.38
N TRP A 118 -3.14 25.00 43.27
CA TRP A 118 -4.58 25.16 43.18
C TRP A 118 -5.20 23.98 42.43
N LYS A 119 -6.43 23.62 42.78
CA LYS A 119 -7.16 22.51 42.17
C LYS A 119 -8.57 22.93 41.78
N ALA A 120 -9.04 22.42 40.65
CA ALA A 120 -10.42 22.52 40.23
C ALA A 120 -10.89 21.20 39.60
N SER A 121 -12.16 20.85 39.78
CA SER A 121 -12.79 19.64 39.23
C SER A 121 -14.19 19.96 38.73
N GLY A 122 -14.64 19.39 37.61
CA GLY A 122 -16.03 19.56 37.15
C GLY A 122 -16.32 21.00 36.74
N ASP A 123 -17.17 21.77 37.44
CA ASP A 123 -17.37 23.23 37.24
C ASP A 123 -16.97 24.04 38.48
N ALA A 124 -16.18 23.43 39.36
CA ALA A 124 -15.82 24.05 40.62
C ALA A 124 -14.83 25.21 40.45
N GLU A 125 -15.02 26.24 41.27
CA GLU A 125 -14.06 27.31 41.50
C GLU A 125 -12.71 26.75 42.01
N TRP A 126 -11.64 27.50 41.78
CA TRP A 126 -10.31 27.17 42.28
C TRP A 126 -10.30 26.99 43.80
N ALA A 127 -9.79 25.84 44.25
CA ALA A 127 -9.54 25.55 45.64
C ALA A 127 -8.03 25.53 45.92
N TYR A 128 -7.59 26.24 46.96
CA TYR A 128 -6.19 26.18 47.40
C TYR A 128 -5.87 24.77 47.90
N ALA A 129 -4.79 24.16 47.41
CA ALA A 129 -4.44 22.79 47.74
C ALA A 129 -3.99 22.68 49.21
N THR A 130 -4.71 21.87 49.99
CA THR A 130 -4.34 21.56 51.39
C THR A 130 -3.44 20.33 51.51
N THR A 131 -3.22 19.62 50.41
CA THR A 131 -2.29 18.50 50.29
C THR A 131 -1.20 18.85 49.29
N GLY A 132 0.02 18.33 49.50
CA GLY A 132 1.14 18.56 48.60
C GLY A 132 0.89 18.01 47.19
N ALA A 133 1.64 18.53 46.22
CA ALA A 133 1.57 18.11 44.82
C ALA A 133 2.14 16.70 44.57
N ASP A 134 2.67 16.04 45.60
CA ASP A 134 3.01 14.62 45.65
C ASP A 134 1.79 13.71 45.94
N GLY A 135 0.64 14.29 46.29
CA GLY A 135 -0.61 13.57 46.50
C GLY A 135 -1.38 13.29 45.21
N GLY A 136 -1.92 12.07 45.09
CA GLY A 136 -2.79 11.62 44.00
C GLY A 136 -3.48 10.29 44.32
N PRO A 137 -4.06 9.59 43.31
CA PRO A 137 -4.08 9.94 41.89
C PRO A 137 -4.97 11.15 41.59
N ILE A 138 -4.69 11.83 40.49
CA ILE A 138 -5.45 12.96 39.97
C ILE A 138 -6.30 12.47 38.79
N PRO A 139 -7.63 12.44 38.91
CA PRO A 139 -8.54 12.00 37.85
C PRO A 139 -8.43 12.86 36.58
N VAL A 140 -8.81 12.28 35.44
CA VAL A 140 -9.10 13.04 34.21
C VAL A 140 -10.18 14.11 34.47
N ASP A 141 -10.23 15.14 33.62
CA ASP A 141 -11.15 16.29 33.73
C ASP A 141 -10.95 17.18 34.95
N THR A 142 -9.77 17.08 35.56
CA THR A 142 -9.35 18.01 36.60
C THR A 142 -8.39 19.05 36.02
N ILE A 143 -8.33 20.19 36.70
CA ILE A 143 -7.35 21.23 36.38
C ILE A 143 -6.49 21.52 37.61
N GLU A 144 -5.18 21.49 37.37
CA GLU A 144 -4.11 21.66 38.36
C GLU A 144 -3.39 22.97 38.08
N GLY A 145 -3.46 23.91 39.03
CA GLY A 145 -2.99 25.29 38.86
C GLY A 145 -1.75 25.61 39.69
N TRP A 146 -0.77 26.24 39.08
CA TRP A 146 0.46 26.72 39.71
C TRP A 146 0.54 28.23 39.53
N SER A 147 0.52 28.98 40.63
CA SER A 147 0.48 30.45 40.59
C SER A 147 1.60 31.06 41.40
N TRP A 148 2.45 31.87 40.74
CA TRP A 148 3.60 32.47 41.39
C TRP A 148 3.19 33.57 42.39
N THR A 149 3.59 33.40 43.66
CA THR A 149 3.21 34.31 44.76
C THR A 149 4.45 34.88 45.44
N LYS A 150 4.60 36.20 45.45
CA LYS A 150 5.65 36.88 46.26
C LYS A 150 5.28 36.81 47.74
N THR A 151 6.26 36.53 48.60
CA THR A 151 6.03 36.41 50.04
C THR A 151 5.75 37.78 50.66
N GLU A 152 4.62 37.94 51.33
CA GLU A 152 4.26 39.15 52.07
C GLU A 152 4.13 38.87 53.58
N PRO A 153 4.63 39.75 54.47
CA PRO A 153 4.52 39.54 55.91
C PRO A 153 3.06 39.42 56.38
N GLY A 154 2.68 38.21 56.82
CA GLY A 154 1.36 37.92 57.38
C GLY A 154 0.31 37.39 56.40
N SER A 155 0.67 37.12 55.15
CA SER A 155 -0.21 36.52 54.13
C SER A 155 0.44 35.30 53.49
N TYR A 156 -0.27 34.16 53.52
CA TYR A 156 0.17 32.89 52.90
C TYR A 156 -0.91 32.27 52.01
N ASP A 157 -1.95 33.03 51.65
CA ASP A 157 -3.14 32.52 50.96
C ASP A 157 -2.90 32.20 49.47
N GLY A 158 -1.72 32.55 48.94
CA GLY A 158 -1.37 32.38 47.53
C GLY A 158 -2.12 33.35 46.61
N LYS A 159 -1.52 33.74 45.50
CA LYS A 159 -2.27 34.42 44.44
C LYS A 159 -3.13 33.41 43.69
N LEU A 160 -4.42 33.70 43.55
CA LEU A 160 -5.32 32.94 42.69
C LEU A 160 -4.85 33.00 41.23
N PRO A 161 -4.93 31.90 40.45
CA PRO A 161 -4.72 31.96 39.01
C PRO A 161 -5.65 33.01 38.37
N ARG A 162 -5.12 33.77 37.41
CA ARG A 162 -5.82 34.88 36.74
C ARG A 162 -6.90 34.43 35.77
N LEU A 163 -6.87 33.17 35.31
CA LEU A 163 -7.98 32.52 34.61
C LEU A 163 -8.81 31.73 35.62
N THR A 164 -10.13 31.85 35.52
CA THR A 164 -11.08 30.98 36.23
C THR A 164 -11.03 29.55 35.65
N ALA A 165 -11.48 28.56 36.42
CA ALA A 165 -11.53 27.18 35.93
C ALA A 165 -12.44 27.03 34.69
N ALA A 166 -13.50 27.85 34.59
CA ALA A 166 -14.35 27.89 33.39
C ALA A 166 -13.60 28.46 32.18
N GLU A 167 -12.92 29.60 32.32
CA GLU A 167 -12.13 30.20 31.24
C GLU A 167 -10.98 29.29 30.78
N VAL A 168 -10.42 28.46 31.67
CA VAL A 168 -9.42 27.46 31.28
C VAL A 168 -10.05 26.39 30.38
N ARG A 169 -11.29 25.94 30.66
CA ARG A 169 -11.98 24.93 29.85
C ARG A 169 -12.49 25.44 28.51
N ASP A 170 -12.89 26.71 28.43
CA ASP A 170 -13.21 27.38 27.17
C ASP A 170 -12.02 27.47 26.20
N ARG A 171 -10.84 27.01 26.65
CA ARG A 171 -9.59 26.93 25.87
C ARG A 171 -9.16 25.48 25.60
N ALA A 172 -10.08 24.52 25.78
CA ALA A 172 -9.98 23.23 25.14
C ALA A 172 -10.27 23.38 23.63
N PRO A 173 -9.77 22.49 22.77
CA PRO A 173 -10.21 22.39 21.38
C PRO A 173 -11.74 22.25 21.32
N ASP A 174 -12.43 23.33 21.01
CA ASP A 174 -13.89 23.37 21.06
C ASP A 174 -14.48 23.07 19.67
N CYS A 175 -15.57 22.31 19.65
CA CYS A 175 -16.38 22.01 18.46
C CYS A 175 -17.01 23.25 17.77
N GLY A 176 -16.63 24.46 18.19
CA GLY A 176 -17.13 25.74 17.71
C GLY A 176 -16.04 26.76 17.31
N ASN A 177 -14.75 26.39 17.29
CA ASN A 177 -13.68 27.34 16.93
C ASN A 177 -13.00 26.98 15.59
N LEU A 178 -13.82 26.78 14.56
CA LEU A 178 -13.35 26.69 13.18
C LEU A 178 -13.08 28.11 12.66
N ASP A 179 -11.93 28.31 12.00
CA ASP A 179 -11.57 29.60 11.39
C ASP A 179 -12.49 30.02 10.23
N GLY A 180 -13.48 29.17 9.90
CA GLY A 180 -14.50 29.40 8.89
C GLY A 180 -14.04 29.14 7.47
N THR A 181 -12.78 28.72 7.24
CA THR A 181 -12.21 28.56 5.91
C THR A 181 -12.42 27.17 5.29
N GLY A 182 -13.02 26.24 6.02
CA GLY A 182 -13.24 24.85 5.62
C GLY A 182 -11.94 24.05 5.44
N GLY A 183 -11.93 23.09 4.52
CA GLY A 183 -10.80 22.20 4.25
C GLY A 183 -10.72 20.97 5.16
N GLU A 184 -9.64 20.22 5.01
CA GLU A 184 -9.40 18.94 5.70
C GLU A 184 -9.50 19.06 7.22
N THR A 185 -8.81 20.04 7.80
CA THR A 185 -8.78 20.24 9.26
C THR A 185 -10.16 20.55 9.82
N ALA A 186 -10.97 21.33 9.11
CA ALA A 186 -12.34 21.61 9.54
C ALA A 186 -13.23 20.37 9.51
N ALA A 187 -13.09 19.53 8.48
CA ALA A 187 -13.82 18.27 8.39
C ALA A 187 -13.39 17.25 9.46
N LEU A 188 -12.10 17.20 9.82
CA LEU A 188 -11.59 16.35 10.92
C LEU A 188 -12.13 16.82 12.27
N ILE A 189 -12.09 18.13 12.55
CA ILE A 189 -12.67 18.69 13.79
C ILE A 189 -14.16 18.35 13.89
N TRP A 190 -14.95 18.60 12.83
CA TRP A 190 -16.36 18.24 12.81
C TRP A 190 -16.58 16.73 13.04
N THR A 191 -15.74 15.89 12.45
CA THR A 191 -15.74 14.42 12.63
C THR A 191 -15.45 14.02 14.09
N GLY A 192 -14.47 14.64 14.74
CA GLY A 192 -14.15 14.43 16.16
C GLY A 192 -15.32 14.79 17.07
N CYS A 193 -15.96 15.92 16.80
CA CYS A 193 -17.15 16.38 17.51
C CYS A 193 -18.34 15.42 17.38
N GLU A 194 -18.54 14.85 16.20
CA GLU A 194 -19.59 13.85 16.01
C GLU A 194 -19.28 12.52 16.70
N LEU A 195 -18.00 12.13 16.84
CA LEU A 195 -17.62 10.99 17.67
C LEU A 195 -17.89 11.29 19.16
N GLU A 196 -17.47 12.45 19.65
CA GLU A 196 -17.66 12.86 21.04
C GLU A 196 -19.14 12.93 21.44
N ARG A 197 -19.98 13.53 20.60
CA ARG A 197 -21.44 13.60 20.79
C ARG A 197 -22.12 12.24 20.89
N ASN A 198 -21.44 11.17 20.46
CA ASN A 198 -21.97 9.82 20.40
C ASN A 198 -21.07 8.83 21.18
N ASP A 199 -20.54 9.29 22.32
CA ASP A 199 -19.77 8.49 23.28
C ASP A 199 -18.53 7.83 22.65
N GLY A 200 -17.86 8.53 21.74
CA GLY A 200 -16.62 8.09 21.09
C GLY A 200 -16.81 7.18 19.88
N THR A 201 -18.05 6.92 19.44
CA THR A 201 -18.34 6.10 18.25
C THR A 201 -19.45 6.73 17.42
N PHE A 202 -19.51 6.46 16.12
CA PHE A 202 -20.69 6.89 15.37
C PHE A 202 -21.89 5.97 15.65
N PRO A 203 -23.11 6.51 15.73
CA PRO A 203 -24.29 5.69 15.90
C PRO A 203 -24.71 5.09 14.56
N GLY A 204 -25.09 3.83 14.59
CA GLY A 204 -25.66 3.07 13.50
C GLY A 204 -27.18 2.92 13.63
N PHE A 205 -27.73 2.02 12.81
CA PHE A 205 -29.16 1.76 12.78
C PHE A 205 -29.67 1.24 14.13
N GLY A 206 -30.74 1.86 14.65
CA GLY A 206 -31.36 1.47 15.92
C GLY A 206 -30.60 1.93 17.17
N GLY A 207 -29.59 2.81 17.03
CA GLY A 207 -28.84 3.40 18.15
C GLY A 207 -27.65 2.58 18.64
N ASN A 208 -27.35 1.44 17.99
CA ASN A 208 -26.12 0.70 18.25
C ASN A 208 -24.92 1.37 17.57
N PRO A 209 -23.69 1.29 18.11
CA PRO A 209 -22.51 1.82 17.44
C PRO A 209 -22.28 1.24 16.03
N ASP A 210 -21.97 2.10 15.07
CA ASP A 210 -21.46 1.75 13.74
C ASP A 210 -19.92 1.73 13.80
N PHE A 211 -19.37 0.59 14.21
CA PHE A 211 -17.92 0.39 14.24
C PHE A 211 -17.28 0.49 12.86
N GLY A 212 -18.01 0.14 11.79
CA GLY A 212 -17.50 0.21 10.44
C GLY A 212 -17.21 1.65 9.99
N LEU A 213 -18.13 2.57 10.28
CA LEU A 213 -17.95 3.99 10.01
C LEU A 213 -17.00 4.65 11.02
N THR A 214 -17.00 4.20 12.27
CA THR A 214 -16.08 4.67 13.31
C THR A 214 -14.62 4.39 12.90
N LEU A 215 -14.34 3.20 12.38
CA LEU A 215 -13.02 2.86 11.84
C LEU A 215 -12.65 3.68 10.59
N ASP A 216 -13.62 4.08 9.77
CA ASP A 216 -13.35 4.99 8.64
C ASP A 216 -12.87 6.36 9.14
N ALA A 217 -13.42 6.89 10.24
CA ALA A 217 -12.92 8.12 10.87
C ALA A 217 -11.51 7.93 11.45
N VAL A 218 -11.26 6.82 12.15
CA VAL A 218 -9.90 6.50 12.66
C VAL A 218 -8.88 6.47 11.52
N MET A 219 -9.23 5.85 10.39
CA MET A 219 -8.36 5.84 9.21
C MET A 219 -8.16 7.25 8.64
N ALA A 220 -9.20 8.09 8.56
CA ALA A 220 -9.06 9.46 8.09
C ALA A 220 -8.07 10.28 8.94
N TYR A 221 -8.18 10.21 10.27
CA TYR A 221 -7.19 10.83 11.18
C TYR A 221 -5.78 10.27 10.97
N GLY A 222 -5.65 8.95 10.84
CA GLY A 222 -4.34 8.32 10.66
C GLY A 222 -3.67 8.64 9.32
N LEU A 223 -4.44 8.79 8.24
CA LEU A 223 -3.93 9.15 6.92
C LEU A 223 -3.46 10.60 6.84
N ASP A 224 -4.10 11.50 7.58
CA ASP A 224 -3.66 12.90 7.75
C ASP A 224 -2.39 13.00 8.65
N GLY A 225 -2.07 11.93 9.41
CA GLY A 225 -0.94 11.90 10.33
C GLY A 225 -1.29 12.26 11.77
N ARG A 226 -2.58 12.37 12.08
CA ARG A 226 -3.17 12.60 13.41
C ARG A 226 -3.69 11.31 14.06
N ALA A 227 -3.02 10.18 13.86
CA ALA A 227 -3.40 8.90 14.48
C ALA A 227 -3.43 8.93 16.02
N SER A 228 -2.67 9.83 16.65
CA SER A 228 -2.63 10.04 18.10
C SER A 228 -3.68 11.03 18.62
N ASP A 229 -4.52 11.57 17.75
CA ASP A 229 -5.63 12.44 18.16
C ASP A 229 -6.57 11.70 19.12
N HIS A 230 -7.02 12.37 20.17
CA HIS A 230 -7.85 11.77 21.21
C HIS A 230 -9.12 11.12 20.65
N HIS A 231 -9.80 11.76 19.69
CA HIS A 231 -11.02 11.19 19.11
C HIS A 231 -10.72 9.88 18.38
N ALA A 232 -9.61 9.82 17.63
CA ALA A 232 -9.19 8.62 16.92
C ALA A 232 -8.75 7.50 17.89
N VAL A 233 -7.99 7.85 18.94
CA VAL A 233 -7.53 6.89 19.96
C VAL A 233 -8.72 6.31 20.74
N THR A 234 -9.61 7.16 21.24
CA THR A 234 -10.80 6.75 21.99
C THR A 234 -11.71 5.88 21.12
N ALA A 235 -11.99 6.29 19.89
CA ALA A 235 -12.79 5.51 18.94
C ALA A 235 -12.18 4.13 18.68
N LEU A 236 -10.86 4.06 18.45
CA LEU A 236 -10.18 2.81 18.19
C LEU A 236 -10.12 1.89 19.42
N ASP A 237 -9.93 2.44 20.61
CA ASP A 237 -9.94 1.68 21.86
C ASP A 237 -11.32 1.08 22.15
N ILE A 238 -12.40 1.84 21.96
CA ILE A 238 -13.78 1.31 22.08
C ILE A 238 -14.03 0.17 21.10
N VAL A 239 -13.62 0.33 19.83
CA VAL A 239 -13.74 -0.73 18.82
C VAL A 239 -12.88 -1.94 19.18
N GLY A 240 -11.67 -1.72 19.70
CA GLY A 240 -10.75 -2.78 20.12
C GLY A 240 -11.28 -3.62 21.28
N ASP A 241 -11.81 -2.96 22.32
CA ASP A 241 -12.43 -3.62 23.46
C ASP A 241 -13.65 -4.47 23.04
N ARG A 242 -14.32 -4.08 21.97
CA ARG A 242 -15.53 -4.72 21.45
C ARG A 242 -15.31 -5.37 20.08
N ILE A 243 -14.07 -5.74 19.76
CA ILE A 243 -13.69 -6.14 18.40
C ILE A 243 -14.52 -7.31 17.85
N LEU A 244 -14.86 -8.28 18.71
CA LEU A 244 -15.68 -9.42 18.33
C LEU A 244 -17.11 -9.03 17.94
N GLU A 245 -17.65 -7.92 18.46
CA GLU A 245 -18.97 -7.43 18.02
C GLU A 245 -18.94 -6.89 16.59
N TYR A 246 -17.76 -6.49 16.09
CA TYR A 246 -17.58 -5.99 14.73
C TYR A 246 -17.19 -7.09 13.75
N VAL A 247 -16.26 -7.96 14.11
CA VAL A 247 -15.70 -8.98 13.20
C VAL A 247 -16.44 -10.32 13.24
N SER A 248 -17.41 -10.47 14.14
CA SER A 248 -18.24 -11.65 14.33
C SER A 248 -19.66 -11.28 14.76
N ASP A 249 -20.42 -12.26 15.27
CA ASP A 249 -21.78 -12.09 15.76
C ASP A 249 -21.87 -11.78 17.26
N ALA A 250 -20.77 -11.56 17.99
CA ALA A 250 -20.77 -11.47 19.47
C ALA A 250 -21.77 -10.46 20.09
N GLY A 251 -22.21 -9.45 19.34
CA GLY A 251 -23.22 -8.48 19.77
C GLY A 251 -24.67 -9.01 19.77
N PHE A 252 -24.94 -10.13 19.11
CA PHE A 252 -26.28 -10.73 19.02
C PHE A 252 -26.30 -12.27 18.96
N GLY A 253 -25.14 -12.92 18.89
CA GLY A 253 -24.92 -14.36 18.79
C GLY A 253 -23.81 -14.83 19.76
N ASP A 254 -23.01 -15.83 19.37
CA ASP A 254 -22.05 -16.47 20.29
C ASP A 254 -20.60 -15.95 20.18
N GLY A 255 -20.28 -15.21 19.11
CA GLY A 255 -18.97 -14.60 18.89
C GLY A 255 -17.88 -15.59 18.46
N THR A 256 -18.23 -16.85 18.20
CA THR A 256 -17.27 -17.94 17.94
C THR A 256 -17.50 -18.66 16.63
N THR A 257 -18.73 -18.65 16.12
CA THR A 257 -19.11 -19.40 14.91
C THR A 257 -18.98 -18.58 13.62
N GLU A 258 -18.98 -17.27 13.75
CA GLU A 258 -19.08 -16.30 12.66
C GLU A 258 -17.79 -15.47 12.55
N ARG A 259 -17.30 -15.24 11.34
CA ARG A 259 -16.14 -14.36 11.07
C ARG A 259 -16.32 -13.68 9.72
N TYR A 260 -16.34 -12.34 9.72
CA TYR A 260 -16.61 -11.55 8.52
C TYR A 260 -15.34 -11.00 7.90
N ALA A 261 -15.06 -11.39 6.65
CA ALA A 261 -13.81 -11.08 5.96
C ALA A 261 -13.62 -9.56 5.77
N GLY A 262 -14.66 -8.85 5.34
CA GLY A 262 -14.60 -7.39 5.14
C GLY A 262 -14.38 -6.62 6.44
N ALA A 263 -15.01 -7.04 7.54
CA ALA A 263 -14.84 -6.41 8.85
C ALA A 263 -13.43 -6.67 9.42
N LEU A 264 -12.93 -7.92 9.31
CA LEU A 264 -11.55 -8.25 9.66
C LEU A 264 -10.54 -7.42 8.87
N ALA A 265 -10.74 -7.28 7.56
CA ALA A 265 -9.90 -6.48 6.68
C ALA A 265 -9.88 -5.00 7.10
N LYS A 266 -11.05 -4.39 7.30
CA LYS A 266 -11.15 -2.98 7.73
C LYS A 266 -10.52 -2.76 9.10
N ALA A 267 -10.81 -3.62 10.08
CA ALA A 267 -10.22 -3.51 11.41
C ALA A 267 -8.69 -3.65 11.37
N THR A 268 -8.17 -4.66 10.66
CA THR A 268 -6.72 -4.85 10.50
C THR A 268 -6.06 -3.61 9.89
N LEU A 269 -6.68 -3.04 8.84
CA LEU A 269 -6.18 -1.84 8.18
C LEU A 269 -6.18 -0.62 9.11
N ALA A 270 -7.29 -0.36 9.80
CA ALA A 270 -7.42 0.78 10.71
C ALA A 270 -6.45 0.70 11.89
N PHE A 271 -6.32 -0.46 12.54
CA PHE A 271 -5.35 -0.67 13.62
C PHE A 271 -3.91 -0.50 13.11
N SER A 272 -3.60 -0.99 11.91
CA SER A 272 -2.28 -0.83 11.30
C SER A 272 -1.97 0.62 10.91
N ILE A 273 -2.94 1.38 10.40
CA ILE A 273 -2.79 2.81 10.11
C ILE A 273 -2.54 3.60 11.40
N ALA A 274 -3.23 3.25 12.48
CA ALA A 274 -3.04 3.84 13.79
C ALA A 274 -1.76 3.37 14.54
N GLY A 275 -0.93 2.53 13.92
CA GLY A 275 0.30 2.00 14.53
C GLY A 275 0.07 1.05 15.71
N ARG A 276 -1.12 0.44 15.81
CA ARG A 276 -1.48 -0.53 16.85
C ARG A 276 -1.13 -1.96 16.42
N ASN A 277 -0.87 -2.83 17.39
CA ASN A 277 -0.55 -4.23 17.13
C ASN A 277 -1.81 -4.99 16.66
N VAL A 278 -1.83 -5.41 15.40
CA VAL A 278 -2.94 -6.17 14.80
C VAL A 278 -2.99 -7.65 15.25
N ASN A 279 -1.90 -8.17 15.81
CA ASN A 279 -1.80 -9.56 16.24
C ASN A 279 -2.34 -9.81 17.66
N ASP A 280 -2.73 -8.75 18.38
CA ASP A 280 -3.34 -8.84 19.70
C ASP A 280 -4.26 -7.63 19.96
N VAL A 281 -5.49 -7.74 19.48
CA VAL A 281 -6.58 -6.80 19.76
C VAL A 281 -7.60 -7.50 20.65
N ASN A 282 -7.55 -7.19 21.94
CA ASN A 282 -8.36 -7.85 22.98
C ASN A 282 -8.28 -9.40 22.90
N GLY A 283 -7.06 -9.93 22.71
CA GLY A 283 -6.80 -11.38 22.59
C GLY A 283 -7.11 -11.99 21.23
N ILE A 284 -7.44 -11.18 20.21
CA ILE A 284 -7.68 -11.63 18.83
C ILE A 284 -6.51 -11.21 17.93
N ASP A 285 -5.99 -12.18 17.17
CA ASP A 285 -5.05 -11.94 16.08
C ASP A 285 -5.84 -11.66 14.81
N LEU A 286 -5.99 -10.38 14.47
CA LEU A 286 -6.80 -9.93 13.32
C LEU A 286 -6.18 -10.36 11.99
N GLU A 287 -4.85 -10.35 11.87
CA GLU A 287 -4.16 -10.78 10.66
C GLU A 287 -4.37 -12.28 10.42
N ALA A 288 -4.19 -13.11 11.46
CA ALA A 288 -4.41 -14.55 11.34
C ALA A 288 -5.86 -14.88 11.00
N GLU A 289 -6.83 -14.21 11.63
CA GLU A 289 -8.25 -14.40 11.32
C GLU A 289 -8.60 -13.96 9.90
N LEU A 290 -8.04 -12.85 9.41
CA LEU A 290 -8.22 -12.41 8.03
C LEU A 290 -7.64 -13.42 7.04
N ARG A 291 -6.41 -13.88 7.27
CA ARG A 291 -5.77 -14.90 6.41
C ARG A 291 -6.55 -16.21 6.40
N ALA A 292 -7.15 -16.60 7.51
CA ALA A 292 -8.01 -17.78 7.60
C ALA A 292 -9.31 -17.68 6.77
N ARG A 293 -9.70 -16.48 6.34
CA ARG A 293 -10.86 -16.26 5.45
C ARG A 293 -10.52 -16.39 3.97
N MET A 294 -9.26 -16.53 3.59
CA MET A 294 -8.87 -16.69 2.19
C MET A 294 -9.18 -18.10 1.69
N GLN A 295 -9.91 -18.21 0.59
CA GLN A 295 -10.11 -19.48 -0.12
C GLN A 295 -8.80 -19.92 -0.77
N THR A 296 -8.33 -21.14 -0.47
CA THR A 296 -7.05 -21.66 -1.00
C THR A 296 -7.19 -22.65 -2.15
N THR A 297 -8.43 -22.97 -2.56
CA THR A 297 -8.72 -23.95 -3.61
C THR A 297 -10.02 -23.61 -4.34
N GLY A 298 -10.17 -24.05 -5.59
CA GLY A 298 -11.39 -23.87 -6.38
C GLY A 298 -11.33 -22.65 -7.29
N ASP A 299 -12.44 -22.36 -7.96
CA ASP A 299 -12.53 -21.29 -8.98
C ASP A 299 -12.34 -19.87 -8.41
N ASP A 300 -12.56 -19.71 -7.10
CA ASP A 300 -12.40 -18.45 -6.35
C ASP A 300 -11.14 -18.47 -5.45
N THR A 301 -10.12 -19.27 -5.79
CA THR A 301 -8.84 -19.28 -5.05
C THR A 301 -8.28 -17.85 -4.94
N GLY A 302 -7.95 -17.41 -3.72
CA GLY A 302 -7.48 -16.05 -3.42
C GLY A 302 -8.56 -15.08 -2.93
N ARG A 303 -9.84 -15.45 -3.04
CA ARG A 303 -10.96 -14.67 -2.50
C ARG A 303 -10.99 -14.72 -0.98
N PHE A 304 -11.16 -13.59 -0.31
CA PHE A 304 -11.52 -13.54 1.11
C PHE A 304 -13.05 -13.63 1.26
N SER A 305 -13.53 -14.61 2.03
CA SER A 305 -14.96 -14.93 2.17
C SER A 305 -15.40 -15.01 3.63
N ASP A 306 -16.65 -14.63 3.90
CA ASP A 306 -17.21 -14.73 5.24
C ASP A 306 -17.37 -16.21 5.66
N GLN A 307 -17.04 -16.50 6.91
CA GLN A 307 -17.50 -17.70 7.57
C GLN A 307 -18.82 -17.34 8.26
N SER A 308 -19.94 -17.71 7.63
CA SER A 308 -21.26 -17.32 8.13
C SER A 308 -22.38 -18.30 7.80
N GLN A 309 -23.26 -18.55 8.77
CA GLN A 309 -24.47 -19.35 8.56
C GLN A 309 -25.53 -18.61 7.74
N TRP A 310 -25.43 -17.28 7.65
CA TRP A 310 -26.36 -16.43 6.89
C TRP A 310 -25.93 -16.24 5.43
N GLY A 311 -24.77 -16.79 5.05
CA GLY A 311 -24.21 -16.70 3.70
C GLY A 311 -22.99 -15.81 3.64
N ASP A 312 -22.35 -15.80 2.47
CA ASP A 312 -21.15 -15.00 2.20
C ASP A 312 -21.54 -13.64 1.61
N TYR A 313 -21.25 -12.56 2.34
CA TYR A 313 -21.50 -11.18 1.94
C TYR A 313 -20.20 -10.44 1.56
N SER A 314 -19.08 -11.17 1.49
CA SER A 314 -17.82 -10.65 0.95
C SER A 314 -17.99 -10.12 -0.47
N ASN A 315 -17.27 -9.04 -0.78
CA ASN A 315 -17.40 -8.27 -2.01
C ASN A 315 -16.08 -7.58 -2.35
N GLY A 316 -16.07 -6.83 -3.45
CA GLY A 316 -14.89 -6.13 -3.97
C GLY A 316 -14.23 -5.18 -2.99
N PHE A 317 -14.99 -4.48 -2.14
CA PHE A 317 -14.41 -3.64 -1.09
C PHE A 317 -13.67 -4.49 -0.07
N GLY A 318 -14.28 -5.59 0.41
CA GLY A 318 -13.65 -6.51 1.35
C GLY A 318 -12.36 -7.13 0.80
N GLN A 319 -12.34 -7.51 -0.48
CA GLN A 319 -11.14 -8.05 -1.13
C GLN A 319 -10.01 -7.00 -1.22
N ALA A 320 -10.31 -5.79 -1.67
CA ALA A 320 -9.33 -4.71 -1.79
C ALA A 320 -8.81 -4.27 -0.41
N LEU A 321 -9.69 -4.12 0.58
CA LEU A 321 -9.33 -3.84 1.97
C LEU A 321 -8.42 -4.92 2.55
N ALA A 322 -8.66 -6.19 2.24
CA ALA A 322 -7.81 -7.28 2.73
C ALA A 322 -6.39 -7.19 2.16
N ILE A 323 -6.26 -6.86 0.87
CA ILE A 323 -4.96 -6.64 0.22
C ILE A 323 -4.26 -5.44 0.85
N LEU A 324 -4.96 -4.30 1.00
CA LEU A 324 -4.43 -3.10 1.63
C LEU A 324 -3.96 -3.38 3.06
N ALA A 325 -4.76 -4.07 3.86
CA ALA A 325 -4.42 -4.45 5.23
C ALA A 325 -3.15 -5.31 5.30
N LEU A 326 -3.10 -6.38 4.50
CA LEU A 326 -1.98 -7.33 4.48
C LEU A 326 -0.71 -6.74 3.86
N ALA A 327 -0.82 -5.73 2.99
CA ALA A 327 0.34 -4.99 2.47
C ALA A 327 1.08 -4.21 3.58
N ARG A 328 0.42 -3.92 4.70
CA ARG A 328 1.02 -3.24 5.85
C ARG A 328 1.59 -4.19 6.90
N THR A 329 1.42 -5.51 6.73
CA THR A 329 1.92 -6.51 7.69
C THR A 329 3.22 -7.15 7.21
N GLU A 330 4.01 -7.67 8.14
CA GLU A 330 5.27 -8.37 7.80
C GLU A 330 5.03 -9.62 6.93
N GLY A 331 3.86 -10.25 7.05
CA GLY A 331 3.50 -11.42 6.25
C GLY A 331 3.17 -11.10 4.79
N GLY A 332 2.94 -9.82 4.45
CA GLY A 332 2.64 -9.36 3.10
C GLY A 332 1.36 -9.93 2.48
N VAL A 333 1.08 -9.53 1.25
CA VAL A 333 -0.10 -9.98 0.50
C VAL A 333 0.16 -11.35 -0.16
N PRO A 334 -0.70 -12.36 0.06
CA PRO A 334 -0.61 -13.61 -0.67
C PRO A 334 -0.79 -13.40 -2.18
N GLN A 335 0.09 -13.97 -3.01
CA GLN A 335 0.00 -13.83 -4.47
C GLN A 335 -1.37 -14.24 -5.04
N GLN A 336 -1.97 -15.30 -4.47
CA GLN A 336 -3.31 -15.77 -4.87
C GLN A 336 -4.39 -14.70 -4.72
N ALA A 337 -4.30 -13.83 -3.69
CA ALA A 337 -5.24 -12.74 -3.50
C ALA A 337 -5.08 -11.64 -4.55
N ILE A 338 -3.84 -11.38 -4.99
CA ILE A 338 -3.53 -10.47 -6.10
C ILE A 338 -4.09 -11.03 -7.40
N ASP A 339 -3.81 -12.30 -7.70
CA ASP A 339 -4.29 -12.98 -8.90
C ASP A 339 -5.83 -12.98 -8.95
N PHE A 340 -6.48 -13.24 -7.80
CA PHE A 340 -7.93 -13.17 -7.69
C PHE A 340 -8.45 -11.76 -7.98
N LEU A 341 -7.86 -10.72 -7.39
CA LEU A 341 -8.26 -9.33 -7.63
C LEU A 341 -8.12 -8.99 -9.12
N LEU A 342 -6.97 -9.28 -9.74
CA LEU A 342 -6.71 -9.00 -11.15
C LEU A 342 -7.75 -9.66 -12.07
N ALA A 343 -8.16 -10.90 -11.75
CA ALA A 343 -9.23 -11.59 -12.48
C ALA A 343 -10.60 -10.88 -12.38
N GLN A 344 -10.82 -10.02 -11.39
CA GLN A 344 -12.07 -9.25 -11.23
C GLN A 344 -12.14 -8.00 -12.11
N GLN A 345 -11.07 -7.66 -12.84
CA GLN A 345 -11.11 -6.59 -13.83
C GLN A 345 -12.00 -6.99 -15.02
N CYS A 346 -13.05 -6.20 -15.25
CA CYS A 346 -14.01 -6.43 -16.31
C CYS A 346 -13.48 -5.99 -17.68
N PRO A 347 -14.10 -6.45 -18.79
CA PRO A 347 -13.94 -5.78 -20.07
C PRO A 347 -14.19 -4.28 -19.92
N GLY A 348 -13.30 -3.43 -20.43
CA GLY A 348 -13.36 -1.97 -20.21
C GLY A 348 -12.51 -1.44 -19.04
N GLY A 349 -11.91 -2.30 -18.21
CA GLY A 349 -10.87 -1.88 -17.25
C GLY A 349 -11.33 -1.61 -15.82
N GLY A 350 -12.62 -1.35 -15.61
CA GLY A 350 -13.20 -1.24 -14.27
C GLY A 350 -13.34 -2.59 -13.56
N PHE A 351 -13.50 -2.57 -12.24
CA PHE A 351 -13.61 -3.76 -11.40
C PHE A 351 -15.04 -3.98 -10.92
N ARG A 352 -15.44 -5.26 -10.85
CA ARG A 352 -16.73 -5.63 -10.27
C ARG A 352 -16.69 -5.65 -8.75
N GLY A 353 -17.80 -5.23 -8.15
CA GLY A 353 -17.99 -5.30 -6.71
C GLY A 353 -18.62 -6.58 -6.20
N THR A 354 -19.48 -7.22 -6.99
CA THR A 354 -20.22 -8.40 -6.55
C THR A 354 -19.62 -9.69 -7.13
N TYR A 355 -19.40 -10.67 -6.26
CA TYR A 355 -18.82 -11.98 -6.63
C TYR A 355 -19.90 -13.07 -6.68
N THR A 356 -21.00 -12.76 -7.38
CA THR A 356 -22.16 -13.65 -7.51
C THR A 356 -21.92 -14.81 -8.48
N THR A 357 -20.91 -14.71 -9.34
CA THR A 357 -20.46 -15.77 -10.24
C THR A 357 -18.99 -16.11 -9.98
N PRO A 358 -18.64 -17.41 -9.85
CA PRO A 358 -17.25 -17.83 -9.66
C PRO A 358 -16.34 -17.39 -10.81
N GLY A 359 -15.06 -17.20 -10.51
CA GLY A 359 -14.02 -16.84 -11.47
C GLY A 359 -13.88 -15.33 -11.71
N GLY A 360 -13.39 -14.95 -12.89
CA GLY A 360 -13.12 -13.55 -13.25
C GLY A 360 -14.34 -12.77 -13.78
N CYS A 361 -14.21 -11.45 -13.88
CA CYS A 361 -15.26 -10.62 -14.47
C CYS A 361 -15.31 -10.75 -16.00
N THR A 362 -16.47 -11.11 -16.55
CA THR A 362 -16.65 -11.34 -18.00
C THR A 362 -17.53 -10.31 -18.70
N ASP A 363 -18.14 -9.38 -17.96
CA ASP A 363 -19.10 -8.41 -18.50
C ASP A 363 -18.86 -7.02 -17.89
N ALA A 364 -18.69 -6.04 -18.77
CA ALA A 364 -18.42 -4.64 -18.45
C ALA A 364 -19.52 -4.01 -17.58
N VAL A 365 -20.77 -4.50 -17.66
CA VAL A 365 -21.90 -3.95 -16.88
C VAL A 365 -21.73 -4.10 -15.37
N ASN A 366 -20.83 -4.99 -14.94
CA ASN A 366 -20.58 -5.23 -13.52
C ASN A 366 -19.52 -4.29 -12.92
N ALA A 367 -18.82 -3.52 -13.76
CA ALA A 367 -17.79 -2.59 -13.32
C ALA A 367 -18.41 -1.33 -12.68
N ASP A 368 -17.74 -0.80 -11.66
CA ASP A 368 -18.18 0.39 -10.93
C ASP A 368 -16.96 1.16 -10.38
N THR A 369 -17.07 2.49 -10.31
CA THR A 369 -15.94 3.37 -10.00
C THR A 369 -15.48 3.29 -8.56
N ASP A 370 -16.36 2.97 -7.60
CA ASP A 370 -15.99 2.85 -6.19
C ASP A 370 -15.12 1.60 -5.97
N TYR A 371 -15.57 0.46 -6.51
CA TYR A 371 -14.79 -0.77 -6.46
C TYR A 371 -13.49 -0.66 -7.26
N THR A 372 -13.52 0.04 -8.40
CA THR A 372 -12.33 0.30 -9.21
C THR A 372 -11.32 1.16 -8.46
N SER A 373 -11.76 2.20 -7.76
CA SER A 373 -10.88 3.09 -7.00
C SER A 373 -10.22 2.36 -5.81
N PHE A 374 -10.94 1.48 -5.11
CA PHE A 374 -10.34 0.60 -4.11
C PHE A 374 -9.36 -0.41 -4.74
N ALA A 375 -9.69 -0.99 -5.90
CA ALA A 375 -8.80 -1.90 -6.62
C ALA A 375 -7.51 -1.22 -7.08
N ILE A 376 -7.56 0.05 -7.53
CA ILE A 376 -6.38 0.86 -7.85
C ILE A 376 -5.47 0.97 -6.63
N GLN A 377 -6.03 1.34 -5.47
CA GLN A 377 -5.24 1.47 -4.24
C GLN A 377 -4.63 0.12 -3.81
N ALA A 378 -5.40 -0.96 -3.87
CA ALA A 378 -4.90 -2.30 -3.56
C ALA A 378 -3.77 -2.72 -4.50
N MET A 379 -3.92 -2.52 -5.82
CA MET A 379 -2.89 -2.79 -6.82
C MET A 379 -1.65 -1.90 -6.65
N HIS A 380 -1.83 -0.64 -6.26
CA HIS A 380 -0.74 0.28 -5.95
C HIS A 380 0.10 -0.19 -4.74
N SER A 381 -0.53 -0.85 -3.77
CA SER A 381 0.13 -1.33 -2.55
C SER A 381 0.93 -2.63 -2.68
N VAL A 382 0.84 -3.31 -3.83
CA VAL A 382 1.54 -4.58 -4.08
C VAL A 382 2.69 -4.41 -5.06
N ARG A 383 3.53 -5.44 -5.20
CA ARG A 383 4.66 -5.42 -6.13
C ARG A 383 4.20 -5.08 -7.55
N GLN A 384 4.84 -4.09 -8.17
CA GLN A 384 4.43 -3.54 -9.46
C GLN A 384 4.89 -4.41 -10.66
N THR A 385 4.34 -5.62 -10.80
CA THR A 385 4.59 -6.49 -11.97
C THR A 385 3.97 -5.90 -13.25
N ALA A 386 4.38 -6.37 -14.42
CA ALA A 386 3.81 -5.91 -15.70
C ALA A 386 2.29 -6.11 -15.78
N GLU A 387 1.78 -7.20 -15.21
CA GLU A 387 0.34 -7.49 -15.15
C GLU A 387 -0.41 -6.51 -14.23
N VAL A 388 0.16 -6.22 -13.05
CA VAL A 388 -0.39 -5.23 -12.11
C VAL A 388 -0.39 -3.83 -12.74
N LYS A 389 0.71 -3.41 -13.39
CA LYS A 389 0.80 -2.11 -14.08
C LYS A 389 -0.25 -1.98 -15.19
N LEU A 390 -0.38 -3.00 -16.05
CA LEU A 390 -1.39 -3.00 -17.11
C LEU A 390 -2.81 -2.93 -16.56
N ALA A 391 -3.11 -3.68 -15.50
CA ALA A 391 -4.42 -3.64 -14.86
C ALA A 391 -4.68 -2.27 -14.20
N LEU A 392 -3.67 -1.68 -13.55
CA LEU A 392 -3.74 -0.36 -12.93
C LEU A 392 -3.99 0.74 -13.96
N ASP A 393 -3.27 0.76 -15.07
CA ASP A 393 -3.48 1.73 -16.16
C ASP A 393 -4.93 1.67 -16.69
N ARG A 394 -5.42 0.46 -16.95
CA ARG A 394 -6.80 0.25 -17.43
C ARG A 394 -7.86 0.65 -16.40
N ALA A 395 -7.56 0.49 -15.12
CA ALA A 395 -8.46 0.90 -14.03
C ALA A 395 -8.51 2.42 -13.90
N VAL A 396 -7.36 3.08 -14.04
CA VAL A 396 -7.23 4.54 -14.05
C VAL A 396 -8.01 5.13 -15.22
N ASP A 397 -7.82 4.60 -16.44
CA ASP A 397 -8.58 5.02 -17.62
C ASP A 397 -10.09 4.88 -17.40
N PHE A 398 -10.54 3.77 -16.80
CA PHE A 398 -11.94 3.57 -16.47
C PHE A 398 -12.48 4.64 -15.52
N VAL A 399 -11.75 5.00 -14.46
CA VAL A 399 -12.18 6.04 -13.52
C VAL A 399 -12.27 7.41 -14.21
N LEU A 400 -11.31 7.75 -15.06
CA LEU A 400 -11.27 9.01 -15.79
C LEU A 400 -12.38 9.13 -16.83
N ASP A 401 -12.74 8.03 -17.49
CA ASP A 401 -13.90 7.98 -18.39
C ASP A 401 -15.23 8.28 -17.67
N HIS A 402 -15.26 8.14 -16.33
CA HIS A 402 -16.40 8.43 -15.47
C HIS A 402 -16.24 9.73 -14.66
N GLN A 403 -15.14 10.45 -14.84
CA GLN A 403 -14.93 11.77 -14.27
C GLN A 403 -15.50 12.83 -15.22
N ALA A 404 -16.44 13.65 -14.73
CA ALA A 404 -16.98 14.77 -15.48
C ALA A 404 -15.97 15.94 -15.54
N GLU A 405 -16.16 16.87 -16.48
CA GLU A 405 -15.31 18.07 -16.65
C GLU A 405 -15.21 18.97 -15.40
N ASN A 406 -16.14 18.84 -14.46
CA ASN A 406 -16.12 19.57 -13.19
C ASN A 406 -15.47 18.77 -12.05
N GLY A 407 -14.79 17.66 -12.35
CA GLY A 407 -14.09 16.80 -11.41
C GLY A 407 -14.95 15.73 -10.74
N ALA A 408 -16.28 15.81 -10.82
CA ALA A 408 -17.17 14.86 -10.16
C ALA A 408 -17.09 13.47 -10.78
N VAL A 409 -17.05 12.42 -9.96
CA VAL A 409 -17.04 11.03 -10.42
C VAL A 409 -18.39 10.37 -10.11
N SER A 410 -18.98 9.73 -11.12
CA SER A 410 -20.19 8.92 -10.96
C SER A 410 -19.86 7.44 -10.87
N GLY A 411 -20.59 6.71 -10.03
CA GLY A 411 -20.62 5.25 -10.01
C GLY A 411 -21.76 4.67 -10.81
N THR A 412 -22.25 3.51 -10.38
CA THR A 412 -23.38 2.80 -10.99
C THR A 412 -24.54 2.65 -10.00
N GLY A 413 -25.72 2.26 -10.50
CA GLY A 413 -26.88 2.00 -9.64
C GLY A 413 -27.27 3.22 -8.79
N VAL A 414 -27.16 3.11 -7.47
CA VAL A 414 -27.52 4.17 -6.52
C VAL A 414 -26.50 5.31 -6.46
N THR A 415 -25.28 5.11 -6.96
CA THR A 415 -24.21 6.13 -7.04
C THR A 415 -24.04 6.70 -8.45
N ALA A 416 -24.98 6.41 -9.37
CA ALA A 416 -24.97 6.96 -10.73
C ALA A 416 -25.07 8.49 -10.78
N VAL A 417 -25.70 9.09 -9.76
CA VAL A 417 -25.66 10.54 -9.54
C VAL A 417 -24.35 10.88 -8.83
N PRO A 418 -23.58 11.87 -9.32
CA PRO A 418 -22.33 12.27 -8.69
C PRO A 418 -22.51 12.61 -7.21
N ASN A 419 -21.61 12.10 -6.38
CA ASN A 419 -21.63 12.27 -4.93
C ASN A 419 -20.21 12.42 -4.38
N THR A 420 -20.08 12.97 -3.18
CA THR A 420 -18.76 13.26 -2.58
C THR A 420 -18.01 12.01 -2.19
N ASN A 421 -18.68 10.93 -1.80
CA ASN A 421 -18.05 9.69 -1.39
C ASN A 421 -17.27 9.06 -2.55
N SER A 422 -17.93 8.84 -3.70
CA SER A 422 -17.31 8.28 -4.90
C SER A 422 -16.22 9.20 -5.46
N THR A 423 -16.48 10.51 -5.46
CA THR A 423 -15.52 11.51 -5.98
C THR A 423 -14.26 11.59 -5.11
N ALA A 424 -14.40 11.57 -3.79
CA ALA A 424 -13.27 11.61 -2.86
C ALA A 424 -12.42 10.34 -2.92
N LEU A 425 -13.07 9.18 -3.01
CA LEU A 425 -12.39 7.90 -3.16
C LEU A 425 -11.60 7.83 -4.48
N ALA A 426 -12.19 8.31 -5.59
CA ALA A 426 -11.51 8.42 -6.87
C ALA A 426 -10.33 9.41 -6.81
N ALA A 427 -10.50 10.57 -6.15
CA ALA A 427 -9.43 11.54 -5.95
C ALA A 427 -8.22 10.92 -5.24
N GLN A 428 -8.45 10.20 -4.14
CA GLN A 428 -7.39 9.49 -3.40
C GLN A 428 -6.68 8.46 -4.29
N ALA A 429 -7.45 7.64 -5.01
CA ALA A 429 -6.91 6.59 -5.89
C ALA A 429 -6.07 7.17 -7.05
N LEU A 430 -6.57 8.23 -7.71
CA LEU A 430 -5.87 8.92 -8.80
C LEU A 430 -4.58 9.59 -8.29
N ARG A 431 -4.63 10.22 -7.12
CA ARG A 431 -3.44 10.83 -6.51
C ARG A 431 -2.36 9.80 -6.20
N ALA A 432 -2.74 8.64 -5.67
CA ALA A 432 -1.80 7.55 -5.34
C ALA A 432 -0.96 7.10 -6.55
N VAL A 433 -1.54 7.13 -7.74
CA VAL A 433 -0.89 6.72 -8.99
C VAL A 433 -0.34 7.90 -9.81
N GLY A 434 -0.24 9.09 -9.22
CA GLY A 434 0.39 10.26 -9.82
C GLY A 434 -0.51 11.08 -10.76
N ARG A 435 -1.82 10.79 -10.83
CA ARG A 435 -2.82 11.58 -11.57
C ARG A 435 -3.31 12.76 -10.73
N THR A 436 -2.37 13.63 -10.34
CA THR A 436 -2.61 14.70 -9.36
C THR A 436 -3.54 15.79 -9.86
N THR A 437 -3.50 16.14 -11.15
CA THR A 437 -4.40 17.15 -11.73
C THR A 437 -5.86 16.68 -11.69
N ASP A 438 -6.11 15.43 -12.11
CA ASP A 438 -7.45 14.84 -12.10
C ASP A 438 -7.97 14.69 -10.65
N ALA A 439 -7.08 14.32 -9.72
CA ALA A 439 -7.38 14.28 -8.30
C ALA A 439 -7.67 15.67 -7.69
N ASP A 440 -6.96 16.71 -8.11
CA ASP A 440 -7.19 18.10 -7.68
C ASP A 440 -8.58 18.58 -8.14
N GLU A 441 -9.00 18.26 -9.37
CA GLU A 441 -10.33 18.60 -9.87
C GLU A 441 -11.44 17.90 -9.06
N ALA A 442 -11.27 16.61 -8.76
CA ALA A 442 -12.18 15.86 -7.91
C ALA A 442 -12.25 16.44 -6.47
N ARG A 443 -11.09 16.81 -5.88
CA ARG A 443 -11.03 17.49 -4.58
C ARG A 443 -11.78 18.80 -4.61
N ASP A 444 -11.58 19.63 -5.62
CA ASP A 444 -12.21 20.95 -5.71
C ASP A 444 -13.74 20.81 -5.80
N TRP A 445 -14.23 19.78 -6.50
CA TRP A 445 -15.66 19.44 -6.50
C TRP A 445 -16.18 19.06 -5.11
N VAL A 446 -15.45 18.21 -4.37
CA VAL A 446 -15.81 17.83 -2.99
C VAL A 446 -15.77 19.03 -2.05
N ARG A 447 -14.75 19.89 -2.16
CA ARG A 447 -14.63 21.13 -1.38
C ARG A 447 -15.82 22.06 -1.59
N GLY A 448 -16.36 22.11 -2.80
CA GLY A 448 -17.61 22.84 -3.12
C GLY A 448 -18.90 22.22 -2.55
N ARG A 449 -18.81 21.15 -1.76
CA ARG A 449 -19.93 20.56 -0.97
C ARG A 449 -19.65 20.60 0.53
N GLN A 450 -18.58 21.25 0.95
CA GLN A 450 -18.24 21.41 2.36
C GLN A 450 -18.75 22.76 2.86
N ILE A 451 -19.46 22.75 4.00
CA ILE A 451 -19.97 23.96 4.62
C ILE A 451 -18.80 24.77 5.16
N ASP A 452 -18.69 26.03 4.74
CA ASP A 452 -17.79 27.01 5.34
C ASP A 452 -18.52 28.29 5.78
N ALA A 453 -17.82 29.21 6.43
CA ALA A 453 -18.44 30.40 7.02
C ALA A 453 -19.02 31.35 5.96
N THR A 454 -18.53 31.29 4.72
CA THR A 454 -19.07 32.08 3.61
C THR A 454 -20.44 31.56 3.21
N ASP A 455 -20.61 30.24 3.19
CA ASP A 455 -21.87 29.59 2.86
C ASP A 455 -22.89 29.71 4.00
N ALA A 456 -22.44 29.49 5.23
CA ALA A 456 -23.31 29.45 6.41
C ALA A 456 -23.80 30.83 6.86
N GLY A 457 -22.93 31.85 6.85
CA GLY A 457 -23.21 33.13 7.52
C GLY A 457 -23.67 32.93 8.97
N ASP A 458 -24.57 33.79 9.47
CA ASP A 458 -25.24 33.59 10.78
C ASP A 458 -26.47 32.63 10.66
N GLY A 459 -26.46 31.75 9.66
CA GLY A 459 -27.58 30.89 9.29
C GLY A 459 -27.60 29.55 10.03
N PRO A 460 -28.61 28.69 9.77
CA PRO A 460 -28.76 27.39 10.44
C PRO A 460 -27.58 26.43 10.30
N ALA A 461 -26.73 26.59 9.28
CA ALA A 461 -25.56 25.75 9.01
C ALA A 461 -24.29 26.14 9.79
N ASP A 462 -24.30 27.27 10.51
CA ASP A 462 -23.12 27.82 11.21
C ASP A 462 -22.57 26.88 12.31
N TYR A 463 -23.40 25.96 12.81
CA TYR A 463 -23.00 24.96 13.81
C TYR A 463 -22.30 23.71 13.22
N ASP A 464 -22.24 23.60 11.89
CA ASP A 464 -21.75 22.42 11.18
C ASP A 464 -20.67 22.79 10.15
N LEU A 465 -19.90 23.86 10.41
CA LEU A 465 -18.74 24.20 9.62
C LEU A 465 -17.80 22.99 9.49
N GLY A 466 -17.25 22.80 8.29
CA GLY A 466 -16.37 21.67 7.98
C GLY A 466 -17.11 20.40 7.53
N ALA A 467 -18.42 20.25 7.80
CA ALA A 467 -19.19 19.11 7.35
C ALA A 467 -19.29 19.06 5.81
N ILE A 468 -19.21 17.85 5.23
CA ILE A 468 -19.27 17.64 3.78
C ILE A 468 -20.58 16.96 3.41
N ALA A 469 -21.35 17.58 2.52
CA ALA A 469 -22.61 17.05 2.05
C ALA A 469 -22.38 15.86 1.11
N TYR A 470 -23.29 14.89 1.09
CA TYR A 470 -23.26 13.79 0.11
C TYR A 470 -23.36 14.30 -1.35
N GLY A 471 -24.10 15.39 -1.58
CA GLY A 471 -24.29 15.99 -2.89
C GLY A 471 -24.93 17.37 -2.79
N GLN A 472 -25.18 18.01 -3.94
CA GLN A 472 -25.67 19.40 -4.00
C GLN A 472 -27.00 19.59 -3.26
N ASP A 473 -27.97 18.71 -3.45
CA ASP A 473 -29.30 18.85 -2.84
C ASP A 473 -29.23 18.84 -1.31
N ALA A 474 -28.36 18.00 -0.73
CA ALA A 474 -28.14 17.95 0.72
C ALA A 474 -27.42 19.22 1.21
N PHE A 475 -26.45 19.72 0.46
CA PHE A 475 -25.75 20.97 0.76
C PHE A 475 -26.73 22.14 0.78
N ASP A 476 -27.52 22.32 -0.28
CA ASP A 476 -28.49 23.41 -0.41
C ASP A 476 -29.54 23.37 0.72
N ALA A 477 -30.02 22.17 1.06
CA ALA A 477 -30.94 21.97 2.18
C ALA A 477 -30.31 22.41 3.51
N ALA A 478 -29.06 21.99 3.80
CA ALA A 478 -28.39 22.35 5.05
C ALA A 478 -28.15 23.86 5.19
N ILE A 479 -27.83 24.58 4.12
CA ILE A 479 -27.70 26.05 4.18
C ILE A 479 -29.02 26.70 4.63
N THR A 480 -30.16 26.15 4.21
CA THR A 480 -31.48 26.72 4.54
C THR A 480 -32.08 26.22 5.86
N GLU A 481 -31.81 24.98 6.24
CA GLU A 481 -32.51 24.26 7.32
C GLU A 481 -31.57 23.79 8.45
N GLY A 482 -30.26 23.81 8.23
CA GLY A 482 -29.25 23.20 9.10
C GLY A 482 -29.17 21.68 8.90
N ILE A 483 -28.17 21.04 9.52
CA ILE A 483 -28.07 19.58 9.51
C ILE A 483 -28.98 19.02 10.62
N THR A 484 -30.19 18.62 10.25
CA THR A 484 -31.13 18.04 11.21
C THR A 484 -30.75 16.60 11.60
N GLU A 485 -31.16 16.17 12.79
CA GLU A 485 -30.87 14.82 13.31
C GLU A 485 -31.32 13.69 12.35
N GLY A 486 -32.41 13.89 11.60
CA GLY A 486 -32.92 12.90 10.65
C GLY A 486 -32.01 12.66 9.43
N VAL A 487 -31.11 13.60 9.12
CA VAL A 487 -30.17 13.49 7.98
C VAL A 487 -28.70 13.45 8.43
N ARG A 488 -28.42 13.65 9.71
CA ARG A 488 -27.06 13.77 10.25
C ARG A 488 -26.19 12.53 10.02
N ASP A 489 -26.79 11.35 9.95
CA ASP A 489 -26.07 10.12 9.58
C ASP A 489 -25.46 10.17 8.17
N GLN A 490 -26.20 10.72 7.21
CA GLN A 490 -25.70 10.90 5.85
C GLN A 490 -24.47 11.82 5.84
N TRP A 491 -24.49 12.88 6.66
CA TRP A 491 -23.38 13.83 6.79
C TRP A 491 -22.17 13.23 7.48
N ARG A 492 -22.34 12.39 8.50
CA ARG A 492 -21.21 11.64 9.11
C ARG A 492 -20.52 10.76 8.09
N ARG A 493 -21.28 10.00 7.30
CA ARG A 493 -20.74 9.14 6.24
C ARG A 493 -20.05 9.93 5.15
N ALA A 494 -20.69 11.01 4.68
CA ALA A 494 -20.17 11.85 3.60
C ALA A 494 -18.94 12.66 4.02
N THR A 495 -18.88 13.13 5.27
CA THR A 495 -17.71 13.87 5.77
C THR A 495 -16.50 12.97 5.91
N VAL A 496 -16.66 11.81 6.54
CA VAL A 496 -15.57 10.85 6.75
C VAL A 496 -15.01 10.32 5.43
N GLN A 497 -15.87 10.02 4.45
CA GLN A 497 -15.42 9.56 3.13
C GLN A 497 -14.96 10.71 2.24
N GLY A 498 -15.54 11.90 2.40
CA GLY A 498 -15.16 13.12 1.69
C GLY A 498 -13.75 13.61 2.06
N LEU A 499 -13.29 13.34 3.29
CA LEU A 499 -11.93 13.63 3.74
C LEU A 499 -10.85 13.04 2.83
N LEU A 500 -11.12 11.89 2.18
CA LEU A 500 -10.18 11.24 1.26
C LEU A 500 -9.78 12.12 0.07
N ALA A 501 -10.61 13.12 -0.29
CA ALA A 501 -10.30 14.03 -1.39
C ALA A 501 -9.18 15.02 -1.05
N PHE A 502 -8.96 15.32 0.23
CA PHE A 502 -8.05 16.37 0.69
C PHE A 502 -6.60 15.86 0.79
N ASP A 503 -6.04 15.45 -0.34
CA ASP A 503 -4.65 15.01 -0.45
C ASP A 503 -4.27 13.81 0.45
N ALA A 504 -5.28 13.08 0.95
CA ALA A 504 -5.07 11.88 1.74
C ALA A 504 -4.17 10.88 0.98
N PRO A 505 -3.12 10.33 1.61
CA PRO A 505 -2.33 9.28 1.00
C PRO A 505 -3.19 8.03 0.79
N SER A 506 -2.73 7.10 -0.07
CA SER A 506 -3.36 5.79 -0.15
C SER A 506 -3.32 5.08 1.21
N TYR A 507 -4.32 4.24 1.48
CA TYR A 507 -4.42 3.46 2.72
C TYR A 507 -3.15 2.66 3.07
N SER A 508 -2.41 2.23 2.04
CA SER A 508 -1.16 1.49 2.20
C SER A 508 -0.06 2.11 1.34
N PRO A 509 1.22 2.06 1.79
CA PRO A 509 2.34 2.55 0.99
C PRO A 509 2.42 1.87 -0.37
N ALA A 510 3.02 2.57 -1.34
CA ALA A 510 3.32 2.00 -2.65
C ALA A 510 4.13 0.71 -2.50
N GLY A 511 3.73 -0.33 -3.23
CA GLY A 511 4.46 -1.58 -3.26
C GLY A 511 5.83 -1.42 -3.93
N GLU A 512 6.72 -2.36 -3.65
CA GLU A 512 8.06 -2.34 -4.25
C GLU A 512 7.97 -2.38 -5.78
N GLU A 513 8.64 -1.44 -6.44
CA GLU A 513 8.99 -1.61 -7.84
C GLU A 513 9.85 -2.87 -7.96
N PRO A 514 9.59 -3.75 -8.94
CA PRO A 514 10.53 -4.83 -9.23
C PRO A 514 11.92 -4.23 -9.42
N GLU A 515 12.97 -4.91 -8.94
CA GLU A 515 14.31 -4.62 -9.45
C GLU A 515 14.22 -4.56 -10.98
N SER A 516 14.63 -3.45 -11.57
CA SER A 516 14.48 -3.18 -13.01
C SER A 516 14.92 -4.41 -13.79
N SER A 517 13.97 -5.02 -14.51
CA SER A 517 14.35 -6.12 -15.38
C SER A 517 15.23 -5.53 -16.48
N PRO A 518 16.32 -6.19 -16.88
CA PRO A 518 17.07 -5.77 -18.06
C PRO A 518 16.23 -5.80 -19.35
N PHE A 519 14.98 -6.29 -19.28
CA PHE A 519 14.03 -6.43 -20.38
C PHE A 519 12.76 -5.57 -20.23
N ASP A 520 12.79 -4.54 -19.38
CA ASP A 520 11.69 -3.57 -19.28
C ASP A 520 11.69 -2.57 -20.45
N ASP A 521 12.85 -2.36 -21.08
CA ASP A 521 12.97 -1.61 -22.33
C ASP A 521 12.95 -2.57 -23.54
N TRP A 522 12.01 -2.35 -24.48
CA TRP A 522 11.85 -3.20 -25.65
C TRP A 522 13.08 -3.24 -26.54
N ALA A 523 13.74 -2.09 -26.73
CA ALA A 523 14.94 -2.01 -27.57
C ALA A 523 16.11 -2.81 -26.94
N THR A 524 16.28 -2.73 -25.62
CA THR A 524 17.27 -3.49 -24.86
C THR A 524 16.97 -4.99 -24.88
N PHE A 525 15.70 -5.36 -24.72
CA PHE A 525 15.27 -6.76 -24.87
C PHE A 525 15.59 -7.29 -26.27
N VAL A 526 15.17 -6.59 -27.33
CA VAL A 526 15.42 -6.99 -28.72
C VAL A 526 16.92 -7.10 -28.99
N ALA A 527 17.71 -6.09 -28.59
CA ALA A 527 19.15 -6.10 -28.74
C ALA A 527 19.80 -7.30 -28.03
N ARG A 528 19.35 -7.64 -26.82
CA ARG A 528 19.86 -8.81 -26.09
C ARG A 528 19.55 -10.11 -26.83
N GLN A 529 18.33 -10.30 -27.32
CA GLN A 529 17.97 -11.55 -28.00
C GLN A 529 18.75 -11.70 -29.32
N TYR A 530 19.00 -10.62 -30.07
CA TYR A 530 19.87 -10.67 -31.24
C TYR A 530 21.33 -11.03 -30.89
N LEU A 531 21.85 -10.56 -29.74
CA LEU A 531 23.17 -10.99 -29.27
C LEU A 531 23.20 -12.47 -28.90
N ASP A 532 22.14 -12.98 -28.25
CA ASP A 532 22.06 -14.40 -27.84
C ASP A 532 21.98 -15.36 -29.04
N PHE A 533 21.20 -15.02 -30.07
CA PHE A 533 20.90 -15.94 -31.18
C PHE A 533 21.69 -15.66 -32.45
N ALA A 534 22.07 -14.41 -32.72
CA ALA A 534 22.72 -14.00 -33.97
C ALA A 534 24.15 -13.46 -33.76
N ASP A 535 24.62 -13.35 -32.52
CA ASP A 535 25.95 -12.80 -32.16
C ASP A 535 26.22 -11.42 -32.80
N ARG A 536 25.17 -10.61 -32.90
CA ARG A 536 25.21 -9.23 -33.42
C ARG A 536 24.09 -8.40 -32.81
N LEU A 537 24.20 -7.08 -32.95
CA LEU A 537 23.06 -6.20 -32.70
C LEU A 537 22.06 -6.24 -33.87
N PRO A 538 20.77 -5.95 -33.62
CA PRO A 538 19.80 -5.75 -34.68
C PRO A 538 20.18 -4.52 -35.51
N THR A 539 19.79 -4.51 -36.79
CA THR A 539 19.73 -3.28 -37.57
C THR A 539 18.60 -2.39 -37.04
N GLU A 540 18.63 -1.10 -37.38
CA GLU A 540 17.60 -0.13 -36.98
C GLU A 540 16.20 -0.60 -37.38
N ALA A 541 16.01 -1.04 -38.62
CA ALA A 541 14.74 -1.57 -39.11
C ALA A 541 14.30 -2.85 -38.37
N GLU A 542 15.21 -3.78 -38.10
CA GLU A 542 14.91 -5.00 -37.32
C GLU A 542 14.49 -4.67 -35.88
N SER A 543 15.10 -3.64 -35.29
CA SER A 543 14.75 -3.17 -33.95
C SER A 543 13.37 -2.50 -33.95
N ASP A 544 13.13 -1.57 -34.88
CA ASP A 544 11.87 -0.82 -34.95
C ASP A 544 10.67 -1.74 -35.19
N ASP A 545 10.79 -2.68 -36.15
CA ASP A 545 9.72 -3.64 -36.46
C ASP A 545 9.43 -4.55 -35.26
N ALA A 546 10.47 -5.02 -34.56
CA ALA A 546 10.32 -5.89 -33.40
C ALA A 546 9.71 -5.16 -32.20
N VAL A 547 10.19 -3.95 -31.91
CA VAL A 547 9.66 -3.09 -30.84
C VAL A 547 8.19 -2.78 -31.10
N ALA A 548 7.83 -2.38 -32.32
CA ALA A 548 6.44 -2.08 -32.68
C ALA A 548 5.53 -3.31 -32.50
N ALA A 549 5.99 -4.50 -32.86
CA ALA A 549 5.21 -5.73 -32.72
C ALA A 549 5.01 -6.17 -31.26
N LEU A 550 6.05 -6.01 -30.43
CA LEU A 550 6.03 -6.29 -28.99
C LEU A 550 5.15 -5.28 -28.25
N ASP A 551 5.30 -4.00 -28.55
CA ASP A 551 4.53 -2.90 -27.94
C ASP A 551 3.03 -3.02 -28.26
N ALA A 552 2.69 -3.38 -29.49
CA ALA A 552 1.32 -3.66 -29.89
C ALA A 552 0.75 -5.00 -29.36
N GLY A 553 1.54 -5.81 -28.64
CA GLY A 553 1.14 -7.12 -28.13
C GLY A 553 0.84 -8.17 -29.21
N THR A 554 1.25 -7.93 -30.46
CA THR A 554 1.00 -8.85 -31.59
C THR A 554 1.93 -10.06 -31.56
N VAL A 555 3.07 -9.93 -30.88
CA VAL A 555 4.07 -10.99 -30.65
C VAL A 555 4.44 -10.97 -29.17
N THR A 556 4.46 -12.13 -28.50
CA THR A 556 4.95 -12.22 -27.11
C THR A 556 6.49 -12.26 -27.06
N LYS A 557 7.10 -11.97 -25.91
CA LYS A 557 8.55 -12.11 -25.73
C LYS A 557 9.01 -13.53 -26.10
N GLY A 558 8.29 -14.55 -25.64
CA GLY A 558 8.56 -15.94 -25.97
C GLY A 558 8.47 -16.25 -27.46
N ALA A 559 7.45 -15.74 -28.16
CA ALA A 559 7.28 -15.94 -29.60
C ALA A 559 8.37 -15.23 -30.42
N PHE A 560 8.82 -14.06 -29.98
CA PHE A 560 9.93 -13.34 -30.58
C PHE A 560 11.25 -14.12 -30.46
N ILE A 561 11.57 -14.60 -29.25
CA ILE A 561 12.75 -15.45 -29.01
C ILE A 561 12.69 -16.72 -29.85
N ASP A 562 11.52 -17.36 -29.89
CA ASP A 562 11.31 -18.56 -30.70
C ASP A 562 11.57 -18.27 -32.19
N GLY A 563 11.13 -17.12 -32.69
CA GLY A 563 11.39 -16.67 -34.06
C GLY A 563 12.87 -16.48 -34.38
N LEU A 564 13.67 -15.99 -33.43
CA LEU A 564 15.13 -15.84 -33.57
C LEU A 564 15.90 -17.16 -33.46
N ASN A 565 15.30 -18.18 -32.85
CA ASN A 565 15.90 -19.49 -32.66
C ASN A 565 15.89 -20.33 -33.96
N GLU A 566 16.67 -19.88 -34.95
CA GLU A 566 16.83 -20.50 -36.27
C GLU A 566 17.67 -21.78 -36.22
N VAL A 567 17.00 -22.92 -36.02
CA VAL A 567 17.64 -24.25 -36.01
C VAL A 567 17.44 -24.99 -37.33
N GLU A 568 18.53 -25.34 -38.01
CA GLU A 568 18.49 -26.18 -39.22
C GLU A 568 18.44 -27.69 -38.85
N PRO A 569 17.34 -28.43 -39.14
CA PRO A 569 17.17 -29.82 -38.73
C PRO A 569 18.22 -30.81 -39.25
N SER A 570 18.93 -30.43 -40.32
CA SER A 570 19.99 -31.20 -40.95
C SER A 570 21.41 -30.78 -40.57
N SER A 571 21.56 -29.77 -39.71
CA SER A 571 22.85 -29.30 -39.18
C SER A 571 23.60 -30.43 -38.44
N VAL A 572 24.92 -30.26 -38.30
CA VAL A 572 25.75 -31.20 -37.50
C VAL A 572 25.27 -31.22 -36.05
N ASP A 573 24.98 -30.07 -35.47
CA ASP A 573 24.50 -29.91 -34.10
C ASP A 573 23.18 -30.66 -33.87
N SER A 574 22.18 -30.43 -34.74
CA SER A 574 20.91 -31.17 -34.73
C SER A 574 21.10 -32.69 -34.84
N LYS A 575 22.04 -33.16 -35.67
CA LYS A 575 22.35 -34.60 -35.79
C LYS A 575 22.93 -35.14 -34.48
N ILE A 576 23.83 -34.40 -33.84
CA ILE A 576 24.45 -34.80 -32.57
C ILE A 576 23.41 -34.85 -31.45
N PHE A 577 22.61 -33.79 -31.26
CA PHE A 577 21.55 -33.77 -30.25
C PHE A 577 20.54 -34.89 -30.47
N ARG A 578 20.13 -35.12 -31.72
CA ARG A 578 19.21 -36.22 -32.02
C ARG A 578 19.81 -37.58 -31.71
N LEU A 579 21.09 -37.83 -32.00
CA LEU A 579 21.75 -39.08 -31.60
C LEU A 579 21.72 -39.29 -30.08
N TYR A 580 22.02 -38.24 -29.31
CA TYR A 580 22.00 -38.27 -27.85
C TYR A 580 20.61 -38.57 -27.28
N ILE A 581 19.60 -37.78 -27.68
CA ILE A 581 18.25 -37.89 -27.12
C ILE A 581 17.57 -39.16 -27.62
N SER A 582 17.68 -39.49 -28.91
CA SER A 582 16.95 -40.64 -29.47
C SER A 582 17.57 -42.00 -29.11
N LEU A 583 18.90 -42.08 -28.95
CA LEU A 583 19.58 -43.35 -28.70
C LEU A 583 19.97 -43.58 -27.24
N LEU A 584 20.24 -42.51 -26.47
CA LEU A 584 20.72 -42.60 -25.09
C LEU A 584 19.80 -41.95 -24.05
N ASP A 585 18.78 -41.19 -24.49
CA ASP A 585 17.85 -40.46 -23.61
C ASP A 585 18.59 -39.59 -22.58
N ARG A 586 19.54 -38.80 -23.08
CA ARG A 586 20.31 -37.81 -22.31
C ARG A 586 20.79 -36.67 -23.21
N THR A 587 21.14 -35.52 -22.63
CA THR A 587 21.88 -34.46 -23.33
C THR A 587 23.39 -34.75 -23.32
N PRO A 588 24.17 -34.25 -24.30
CA PRO A 588 25.62 -34.28 -24.22
C PRO A 588 26.13 -33.30 -23.16
N THR A 589 27.31 -33.58 -22.60
CA THR A 589 28.11 -32.52 -21.98
C THR A 589 28.76 -31.66 -23.07
N GLN A 590 29.11 -30.42 -22.75
CA GLN A 590 29.79 -29.50 -23.67
C GLN A 590 31.01 -30.14 -24.35
N ALA A 591 31.93 -30.72 -23.57
CA ALA A 591 33.13 -31.37 -24.09
C ALA A 591 32.82 -32.57 -25.02
N ASN A 592 31.76 -33.33 -24.74
CA ASN A 592 31.36 -34.44 -25.60
C ASN A 592 30.74 -33.94 -26.91
N PHE A 593 29.94 -32.88 -26.85
CA PHE A 593 29.35 -32.26 -28.03
C PHE A 593 30.43 -31.76 -29.01
N GLU A 594 31.41 -31.01 -28.49
CA GLU A 594 32.56 -30.52 -29.27
C GLU A 594 33.38 -31.65 -29.88
N LEU A 595 33.61 -32.73 -29.12
CA LEU A 595 34.29 -33.92 -29.62
C LEU A 595 33.54 -34.58 -30.79
N TRP A 596 32.20 -34.57 -30.77
CA TRP A 596 31.41 -35.05 -31.89
C TRP A 596 31.46 -34.10 -33.09
N GLN A 597 31.40 -32.79 -32.87
CA GLN A 597 31.57 -31.80 -33.94
C GLN A 597 32.93 -31.99 -34.65
N GLN A 598 34.01 -32.19 -33.89
CA GLN A 598 35.34 -32.47 -34.46
C GLN A 598 35.37 -33.76 -35.30
N ARG A 599 34.66 -34.81 -34.87
CA ARG A 599 34.53 -36.05 -35.67
C ARG A 599 33.80 -35.81 -36.98
N TYR A 600 32.70 -35.06 -36.96
CA TYR A 600 31.96 -34.69 -38.17
C TYR A 600 32.83 -33.84 -39.10
N ALA A 601 33.60 -32.88 -38.57
CA ALA A 601 34.58 -32.10 -39.33
C ALA A 601 35.67 -32.99 -39.96
N ALA A 602 36.06 -34.07 -39.28
CA ALA A 602 36.97 -35.09 -39.80
C ALA A 602 36.32 -36.08 -40.78
N GLY A 603 35.10 -35.82 -41.26
CA GLY A 603 34.41 -36.61 -42.29
C GLY A 603 33.64 -37.82 -41.77
N TRP A 604 33.35 -37.90 -40.47
CA TRP A 604 32.49 -38.98 -39.95
C TRP A 604 31.05 -38.85 -40.47
N SER A 605 30.48 -39.96 -40.92
CA SER A 605 29.05 -40.03 -41.26
C SER A 605 28.19 -40.24 -40.01
N THR A 606 26.93 -39.82 -40.06
CA THR A 606 25.96 -40.10 -38.99
C THR A 606 25.74 -41.60 -38.76
N LEU A 607 25.89 -42.44 -39.78
CA LEU A 607 25.79 -43.90 -39.65
C LEU A 607 26.93 -44.44 -38.78
N ARG A 608 28.16 -43.93 -39.01
CA ARG A 608 29.32 -44.26 -38.20
C ARG A 608 29.19 -43.72 -36.77
N ALA A 609 28.66 -42.51 -36.60
CA ALA A 609 28.38 -41.95 -35.28
C ALA A 609 27.35 -42.80 -34.53
N ALA A 610 26.22 -43.16 -35.16
CA ALA A 610 25.21 -44.03 -34.58
C ALA A 610 25.78 -45.37 -34.11
N ALA A 611 26.69 -45.99 -34.90
CA ALA A 611 27.38 -47.21 -34.48
C ALA A 611 28.15 -47.03 -33.15
N ALA A 612 28.84 -45.90 -32.99
CA ALA A 612 29.59 -45.60 -31.78
C ALA A 612 28.68 -45.30 -30.58
N PHE A 613 27.54 -44.62 -30.76
CA PHE A 613 26.53 -44.43 -29.72
C PHE A 613 25.96 -45.77 -29.25
N LEU A 614 25.61 -46.66 -30.18
CA LEU A 614 25.09 -47.99 -29.86
C LEU A 614 26.08 -48.85 -29.08
N ALA A 615 27.39 -48.61 -29.25
CA ALA A 615 28.45 -49.35 -28.58
C ALA A 615 28.72 -48.87 -27.14
N THR A 616 28.18 -47.72 -26.73
CA THR A 616 28.37 -47.20 -25.36
C THR A 616 27.86 -48.18 -24.30
N PRO A 617 28.45 -48.21 -23.09
CA PRO A 617 28.03 -49.13 -22.03
C PRO A 617 26.58 -48.93 -21.58
N ASP A 618 26.12 -47.68 -21.59
CA ASP A 618 24.78 -47.21 -21.18
C ASP A 618 23.71 -47.35 -22.28
N SER A 619 24.08 -47.82 -23.48
CA SER A 619 23.14 -47.95 -24.60
C SER A 619 22.00 -48.93 -24.29
N PRO A 620 20.71 -48.51 -24.38
CA PRO A 620 19.56 -49.39 -24.18
C PRO A 620 19.41 -50.46 -25.27
N PHE A 621 20.22 -50.37 -26.34
CA PHE A 621 20.25 -51.32 -27.44
C PHE A 621 21.25 -52.46 -27.23
N ARG A 622 22.09 -52.39 -26.19
CA ARG A 622 23.07 -53.43 -25.88
C ARG A 622 22.36 -54.73 -25.45
N GLY A 623 22.84 -55.88 -25.95
CA GLY A 623 22.28 -57.20 -25.61
C GLY A 623 20.93 -57.54 -26.26
N THR A 624 20.34 -56.62 -27.03
CA THR A 624 19.06 -56.87 -27.73
C THR A 624 19.21 -57.84 -28.89
N THR A 625 18.17 -58.61 -29.22
CA THR A 625 18.07 -59.32 -30.51
C THR A 625 17.81 -58.33 -31.65
N ASN A 626 17.88 -58.77 -32.91
CA ASN A 626 17.62 -57.88 -34.05
C ASN A 626 16.16 -57.38 -34.08
N GLU A 627 15.21 -58.21 -33.65
CA GLU A 627 13.80 -57.89 -33.54
C GLU A 627 13.57 -56.84 -32.46
N GLN A 628 14.16 -57.06 -31.27
CA GLN A 628 14.10 -56.10 -30.16
C GLN A 628 14.76 -54.77 -30.52
N PHE A 629 15.91 -54.82 -31.20
CA PHE A 629 16.63 -53.63 -31.67
C PHE A 629 15.76 -52.78 -32.60
N VAL A 630 15.14 -53.39 -33.62
CA VAL A 630 14.26 -52.69 -34.55
C VAL A 630 13.02 -52.15 -33.83
N ALA A 631 12.41 -52.94 -32.94
CA ALA A 631 11.25 -52.49 -32.16
C ALA A 631 11.57 -51.26 -31.29
N LEU A 632 12.75 -51.25 -30.63
CA LEU A 632 13.23 -50.10 -29.85
C LEU A 632 13.49 -48.88 -30.71
N LEU A 633 14.02 -49.03 -31.93
CA LEU A 633 14.19 -47.88 -32.84
C LEU A 633 12.85 -47.26 -33.22
N TYR A 634 11.83 -48.06 -33.50
CA TYR A 634 10.49 -47.54 -33.77
C TYR A 634 9.90 -46.81 -32.56
N SER A 635 9.93 -47.40 -31.37
CA SER A 635 9.32 -46.78 -30.18
C SER A 635 10.10 -45.56 -29.70
N ARG A 636 11.44 -45.65 -29.59
CA ARG A 636 12.27 -44.57 -29.04
C ARG A 636 12.56 -43.48 -30.05
N VAL A 637 12.89 -43.81 -31.30
CA VAL A 637 13.25 -42.81 -32.32
C VAL A 637 12.00 -42.27 -33.01
N LEU A 638 11.06 -43.13 -33.40
CA LEU A 638 9.87 -42.69 -34.17
C LEU A 638 8.60 -42.48 -33.34
N GLY A 639 8.56 -42.97 -32.10
CA GLY A 639 7.47 -42.68 -31.16
C GLY A 639 6.23 -43.54 -31.39
N ARG A 640 6.37 -44.61 -32.17
CA ARG A 640 5.26 -45.48 -32.56
C ARG A 640 5.71 -46.93 -32.64
N PRO A 641 4.80 -47.90 -32.53
CA PRO A 641 5.15 -49.30 -32.77
C PRO A 641 5.55 -49.55 -34.23
N ALA A 642 6.41 -50.54 -34.42
CA ALA A 642 6.80 -51.01 -35.73
C ALA A 642 5.63 -51.75 -36.40
N ASN A 643 5.31 -51.43 -37.65
CA ASN A 643 4.46 -52.30 -38.45
C ASN A 643 5.23 -53.60 -38.76
N PRO A 644 4.61 -54.80 -38.59
CA PRO A 644 5.32 -56.07 -38.70
C PRO A 644 6.07 -56.29 -40.03
N ALA A 645 5.49 -55.86 -41.15
CA ALA A 645 6.11 -56.04 -42.47
C ALA A 645 7.36 -55.15 -42.63
N TYR A 646 7.28 -53.90 -42.17
CA TYR A 646 8.44 -53.00 -42.19
C TYR A 646 9.52 -53.43 -41.18
N ALA A 647 9.13 -53.95 -40.00
CA ALA A 647 10.06 -54.50 -39.03
C ALA A 647 10.84 -55.69 -39.61
N ALA A 648 10.14 -56.65 -40.25
CA ALA A 648 10.76 -57.80 -40.90
C ALA A 648 11.76 -57.40 -42.00
N ARG A 649 11.47 -56.32 -42.75
CA ARG A 649 12.38 -55.79 -43.76
C ARG A 649 13.68 -55.25 -43.14
N TRP A 650 13.61 -54.56 -42.01
CA TRP A 650 14.80 -54.09 -41.29
C TRP A 650 15.60 -55.23 -40.67
N VAL A 651 14.93 -56.21 -40.07
CA VAL A 651 15.58 -57.42 -39.54
C VAL A 651 16.32 -58.17 -40.66
N ARG A 652 15.69 -58.32 -41.84
CA ARG A 652 16.33 -58.94 -43.01
C ARG A 652 17.59 -58.18 -43.48
N ARG A 653 17.62 -56.84 -43.36
CA ARG A 653 18.82 -56.05 -43.68
C ARG A 653 19.98 -56.38 -42.75
N LEU A 654 19.69 -56.57 -41.46
CA LEU A 654 20.68 -56.95 -40.45
C LEU A 654 21.19 -58.40 -40.62
N THR A 655 20.36 -59.32 -41.11
CA THR A 655 20.69 -60.76 -41.17
C THR A 655 21.26 -61.21 -42.51
N VAL A 656 20.79 -60.67 -43.63
CA VAL A 656 21.10 -61.20 -44.98
C VAL A 656 21.91 -60.21 -45.82
N HIS A 657 21.72 -58.90 -45.61
CA HIS A 657 22.30 -57.87 -46.49
C HIS A 657 23.56 -57.19 -45.92
N GLY A 658 24.09 -57.68 -44.80
CA GLY A 658 25.34 -57.19 -44.21
C GLY A 658 25.26 -55.79 -43.62
N TRP A 659 24.07 -55.23 -43.38
CA TRP A 659 23.94 -53.93 -42.73
C TRP A 659 24.30 -54.06 -41.25
N SER A 660 25.09 -53.11 -40.74
CA SER A 660 25.35 -53.02 -39.31
C SER A 660 24.15 -52.41 -38.57
N ARG A 661 24.08 -52.63 -37.26
CA ARG A 661 23.12 -51.92 -36.40
C ARG A 661 23.31 -50.40 -36.46
N GLY A 662 24.55 -49.94 -36.65
CA GLY A 662 24.86 -48.53 -36.86
C GLY A 662 24.23 -47.96 -38.13
N ASP A 663 24.27 -48.72 -39.23
CA ASP A 663 23.62 -48.31 -40.48
C ASP A 663 22.11 -48.14 -40.27
N VAL A 664 21.46 -49.15 -39.68
CA VAL A 664 20.01 -49.10 -39.44
C VAL A 664 19.63 -47.96 -38.50
N ALA A 665 20.30 -47.80 -37.36
CA ALA A 665 20.02 -46.70 -36.43
C ALA A 665 20.28 -45.33 -37.06
N GLY A 666 21.39 -45.17 -37.80
CA GLY A 666 21.72 -43.93 -38.50
C GLY A 666 20.64 -43.55 -39.52
N TYR A 667 20.07 -44.51 -40.24
CA TYR A 667 18.94 -44.27 -41.14
C TYR A 667 17.66 -43.84 -40.42
N PHE A 668 17.37 -44.39 -39.24
CA PHE A 668 16.22 -43.93 -38.43
C PHE A 668 16.43 -42.50 -37.94
N VAL A 669 17.60 -42.19 -37.38
CA VAL A 669 17.95 -40.85 -36.88
C VAL A 669 17.91 -39.78 -37.99
N LEU A 670 18.29 -40.15 -39.21
CA LEU A 670 18.26 -39.26 -40.38
C LEU A 670 16.91 -39.16 -41.08
N SER A 671 15.93 -39.98 -40.71
CA SER A 671 14.60 -39.98 -41.35
C SER A 671 13.88 -38.63 -41.14
N GLY A 672 12.98 -38.28 -42.07
CA GLY A 672 12.12 -37.09 -41.93
C GLY A 672 11.28 -37.16 -40.66
N GLU A 673 10.71 -38.33 -40.37
CA GLU A 673 9.92 -38.57 -39.16
C GLU A 673 10.72 -38.31 -37.87
N ALA A 674 11.99 -38.73 -37.80
CA ALA A 674 12.84 -38.41 -36.66
C ALA A 674 13.26 -36.94 -36.61
N ARG A 675 13.38 -36.26 -37.76
CA ARG A 675 13.62 -34.81 -37.81
C ARG A 675 12.45 -34.08 -37.19
N ASP A 676 11.26 -34.33 -37.70
CA ASP A 676 10.04 -33.63 -37.29
C ASP A 676 9.74 -33.87 -35.82
N ARG A 677 9.87 -35.12 -35.37
CA ARG A 677 9.58 -35.48 -33.98
C ARG A 677 10.48 -34.79 -32.97
N PHE A 678 11.79 -34.77 -33.22
CA PHE A 678 12.76 -34.23 -32.26
C PHE A 678 13.05 -32.74 -32.48
N PHE A 679 12.41 -32.10 -33.45
CA PHE A 679 12.69 -30.70 -33.77
C PHE A 679 12.38 -29.75 -32.61
N PRO A 680 11.22 -29.84 -31.92
CA PRO A 680 10.93 -28.99 -30.77
C PRO A 680 11.93 -29.20 -29.62
N GLU A 681 12.30 -30.44 -29.33
CA GLU A 681 13.32 -30.76 -28.32
C GLU A 681 14.69 -30.14 -28.61
N ILE A 682 15.13 -30.21 -29.86
CA ILE A 682 16.43 -29.65 -30.27
C ILE A 682 16.39 -28.12 -30.19
N ARG A 683 15.27 -27.48 -30.56
CA ARG A 683 15.12 -26.03 -30.44
C ARG A 683 15.25 -25.55 -29.00
N VAL A 684 14.68 -26.26 -28.03
CA VAL A 684 14.85 -25.92 -26.60
C VAL A 684 16.30 -26.07 -26.16
N ILE A 685 17.01 -27.10 -26.62
CA ILE A 685 18.44 -27.26 -26.29
C ILE A 685 19.28 -26.12 -26.87
N GLU A 686 19.02 -25.72 -28.12
CA GLU A 686 19.73 -24.61 -28.76
C GLU A 686 19.35 -23.26 -28.13
N MET A 687 18.10 -23.09 -27.71
CA MET A 687 17.63 -21.93 -26.94
C MET A 687 18.37 -21.80 -25.59
N ASP A 688 18.41 -22.88 -24.79
CA ASP A 688 19.18 -22.90 -23.55
C ASP A 688 20.67 -22.62 -23.83
N ARG A 689 21.23 -23.17 -24.91
CA ARG A 689 22.63 -22.90 -25.30
C ARG A 689 22.86 -21.44 -25.69
N ALA A 690 21.94 -20.83 -26.44
CA ALA A 690 22.02 -19.44 -26.88
C ALA A 690 21.88 -18.47 -25.70
N MET A 691 20.86 -18.67 -24.85
CA MET A 691 20.53 -17.77 -23.74
C MET A 691 21.37 -18.03 -22.49
N LEU A 692 21.61 -19.28 -22.09
CA LEU A 692 22.38 -19.60 -20.88
C LEU A 692 23.88 -19.76 -21.13
N GLY A 693 24.27 -20.06 -22.38
CA GLY A 693 25.68 -20.18 -22.78
C GLY A 693 26.26 -21.57 -22.58
N PHE A 694 25.42 -22.55 -22.25
CA PHE A 694 25.82 -23.95 -22.08
C PHE A 694 24.71 -24.91 -22.51
N ILE A 695 25.09 -26.15 -22.84
CA ILE A 695 24.12 -27.21 -23.11
C ILE A 695 23.45 -27.64 -21.79
N PRO A 696 22.11 -27.69 -21.71
CA PRO A 696 21.41 -28.00 -20.47
C PRO A 696 21.70 -29.43 -19.99
N SER A 697 21.77 -29.58 -18.67
CA SER A 697 21.82 -30.90 -18.04
C SER A 697 20.53 -31.68 -18.32
N TRP A 698 20.60 -33.02 -18.26
CA TRP A 698 19.40 -33.83 -18.49
C TRP A 698 18.29 -33.56 -17.47
N SER A 699 18.65 -33.26 -16.22
CA SER A 699 17.68 -32.91 -15.17
C SER A 699 16.92 -31.62 -15.46
N ARG A 700 17.58 -30.64 -16.11
CA ARG A 700 16.94 -29.40 -16.57
C ARG A 700 16.07 -29.63 -17.80
N PHE A 701 16.59 -30.41 -18.76
CA PHE A 701 15.93 -30.62 -20.06
C PHE A 701 14.77 -31.62 -20.03
N ALA A 702 14.83 -32.68 -19.21
CA ALA A 702 13.82 -33.74 -19.23
C ALA A 702 12.39 -33.24 -18.92
N PRO A 703 12.16 -32.33 -17.94
CA PRO A 703 10.85 -31.73 -17.73
C PRO A 703 10.36 -30.90 -18.93
N GLN A 704 11.23 -30.11 -19.55
CA GLN A 704 10.89 -29.30 -20.74
C GLN A 704 10.48 -30.21 -21.92
N ARG A 705 11.25 -31.28 -22.16
CA ARG A 705 10.93 -32.32 -23.15
C ARG A 705 9.56 -32.95 -22.90
N ASP A 706 9.26 -33.29 -21.65
CA ASP A 706 7.98 -33.92 -21.30
C ASP A 706 6.82 -32.95 -21.49
N ALA A 707 7.02 -31.66 -21.21
CA ALA A 707 6.04 -30.61 -21.49
C ALA A 707 5.75 -30.47 -22.98
N LEU A 708 6.80 -30.48 -23.83
CA LEU A 708 6.66 -30.47 -25.29
C LEU A 708 5.91 -31.69 -25.81
N ARG A 709 6.26 -32.90 -25.33
CA ARG A 709 5.64 -34.15 -25.79
C ARG A 709 4.19 -34.32 -25.37
N THR A 710 3.80 -33.69 -24.26
CA THR A 710 2.42 -33.66 -23.77
C THR A 710 1.62 -32.49 -24.34
N ASN A 711 2.26 -31.62 -25.14
CA ASN A 711 1.71 -30.34 -25.61
C ASN A 711 1.19 -29.44 -24.47
N SER A 712 1.75 -29.57 -23.26
CA SER A 712 1.41 -28.70 -22.14
C SER A 712 2.14 -27.34 -22.22
N LYS A 713 3.26 -27.28 -22.95
CA LYS A 713 3.97 -26.05 -23.27
C LYS A 713 4.50 -26.06 -24.71
N THR A 714 4.57 -24.88 -25.32
CA THR A 714 5.25 -24.63 -26.59
C THR A 714 6.71 -24.21 -26.37
N VAL A 715 7.53 -24.18 -27.44
CA VAL A 715 8.91 -23.67 -27.34
C VAL A 715 8.92 -22.19 -26.95
N ALA A 716 7.99 -21.39 -27.49
CA ALA A 716 7.83 -19.98 -27.12
C ALA A 716 7.52 -19.77 -25.62
N GLN A 717 6.64 -20.59 -25.03
CA GLN A 717 6.36 -20.51 -23.59
C GLN A 717 7.59 -20.87 -22.75
N LEU A 718 8.36 -21.87 -23.16
CA LEU A 718 9.63 -22.22 -22.50
C LEU A 718 10.70 -21.13 -22.66
N ALA A 719 10.71 -20.41 -23.79
CA ALA A 719 11.58 -19.26 -24.01
C ALA A 719 11.24 -18.09 -23.08
N GLU A 720 9.96 -17.85 -22.85
CA GLU A 720 9.48 -16.80 -21.96
C GLU A 720 9.84 -17.09 -20.49
N GLU A 721 9.77 -18.36 -20.07
CA GLU A 721 10.22 -18.81 -18.75
C GLU A 721 11.73 -18.59 -18.52
N LEU A 722 12.56 -18.68 -19.56
CA LEU A 722 14.00 -18.44 -19.45
C LEU A 722 14.34 -16.98 -19.12
N LEU A 723 13.46 -16.01 -19.42
CA LEU A 723 13.72 -14.59 -19.18
C LEU A 723 13.83 -14.26 -17.69
N THR A 724 13.25 -15.09 -16.83
CA THR A 724 13.33 -14.95 -15.36
C THR A 724 14.27 -15.98 -14.74
N ASP A 725 14.98 -16.77 -15.56
CA ASP A 725 15.93 -17.76 -15.07
C ASP A 725 17.14 -17.07 -14.40
N PRO A 726 17.48 -17.41 -13.15
CA PRO A 726 18.60 -16.78 -12.45
C PRO A 726 19.94 -16.93 -13.16
N GLU A 727 20.19 -18.04 -13.85
CA GLU A 727 21.41 -18.27 -14.62
C GLU A 727 21.48 -17.36 -15.85
N TYR A 728 20.33 -17.13 -16.50
CA TYR A 728 20.25 -16.19 -17.61
C TYR A 728 20.46 -14.76 -17.15
N LEU A 729 19.74 -14.34 -16.11
CA LEU A 729 19.84 -13.01 -15.54
C LEU A 729 21.27 -12.70 -15.04
N ALA A 730 21.93 -13.67 -14.39
CA ALA A 730 23.32 -13.53 -13.98
C ALA A 730 24.29 -13.37 -15.17
N ARG A 731 24.02 -14.04 -16.30
CA ARG A 731 24.87 -13.92 -17.50
C ARG A 731 24.78 -12.54 -18.13
N ILE A 732 23.60 -11.91 -18.12
CA ILE A 732 23.37 -10.64 -18.82
C ILE A 732 23.63 -9.39 -17.96
N THR A 733 23.67 -9.54 -16.63
CA THR A 733 23.94 -8.44 -15.68
C THR A 733 25.42 -8.21 -15.42
N ILE A 734 26.30 -9.17 -15.76
CA ILE A 734 27.75 -9.00 -15.69
C ILE A 734 28.22 -8.41 -17.03
N HIS A 735 28.17 -7.09 -17.21
CA HIS A 735 29.05 -6.35 -18.12
C HIS A 735 29.14 -4.86 -17.82
#